data_AF-F0QB90-F1
#
_entry.id   AF-F0QB90-F1
#
_cell.length_a   1.000
_cell.length_b   1.000
_cell.length_c   1.000
_cell.angle_alpha   90.00
_cell.angle_beta   90.00
_cell.angle_gamma   90.00
#
_symmetry.space_group_name_H-M   'P 1'
#
loop_
_entity.id
_entity.type
_entity.pdbx_description
1 polymer ?
#
loop_
_entity_poly.entity_id
_entity_poly.type
_entity_poly.pdbx_seq_one_letter_code
_entity_poly.pdbx_strand_id
1 'polypeptide(L)'
;MRVHKAWYGPKGGHALLHCTNPSLQGVCRQAAWLTDLPGTAPAGLAWAPYFRTGIQQDYFVLVHTRPSQASDRAGMVDSVAAFVPLNELAQVPDMRALAANVRESHESQSQEPFDAIEIAREPTGSPQPMLLSIADALIAAATRPVVHVGQDGFDDIMLDLLQLVPPQLRRQVLFSLSFAPGEPGEPFAIAAPRELASRFAPAQVLKPSGTGPTMRVAALLNMPEGRPLLEFGEQAGFDLQSPSALVLLDRAFELWTAETSVDNAIILVRLLAAKSSDAPIARQLRAAALERLTATADQWKPSDVLSMRNLPLERFDSVTLAEALQDWVAHRAGSVRAPLPEDQQLLRQASSAAAQQDWWNRRAQDGFAVASKASPAAVSSLAWDTMANSPQDIEPVLSFLDEQKLLIALTENAPATLPAPVAESLAQVSARRQAWGLCGAALAAAHAPSKALSEVLKLATTKSALREAIEFALKKSTPAELVELAVRKDIEEVTALAANAVVSCPNLIGDFDWASPVWFDILQRVADKRRTAAAEVPNRVKGIQSIIEAGEKSKRVWAPLVSTGLADLSKVPNRANAWALIPTDFQSKALSLTASGWVASLLDGTAPMASLEEPLGAEVRVMLRHSDVLATVAQKHPVLFISIINEVHPRSDHDCVGLLDSLAGARTRLASGPAAAIGTLIRDRFWRSAASRAASLAQTRDQFLAVCKECLNVMSFWDSFPLYLRIGKAVEIRPDEAWQMFEETLTRLYPGGPTDQEIWSRSGGNNEDLEWKGNGVAQWHRCLKQVRSGNGPRSSKLLDTSLRDFGGNPVLQVLRDSRALS
;
A
#
# COMPACT_ATOMS: atom_id res chain seq x y z
N MET A 1 -7.98 -1.09 80.53
CA MET A 1 -6.57 -0.90 80.10
C MET A 1 -5.84 -0.13 81.18
N ARG A 2 -4.59 -0.47 81.55
CA ARG A 2 -3.87 0.20 82.65
C ARG A 2 -2.92 1.27 82.10
N VAL A 3 -3.14 2.53 82.49
CA VAL A 3 -2.36 3.70 82.08
C VAL A 3 -1.41 4.11 83.19
N HIS A 4 -0.13 4.25 82.86
CA HIS A 4 0.90 4.65 83.80
C HIS A 4 1.12 6.16 83.79
N LYS A 5 1.38 6.74 84.97
CA LYS A 5 1.63 8.17 85.16
C LYS A 5 3.06 8.45 85.65
N ALA A 6 3.52 9.67 85.40
CA ALA A 6 4.78 10.21 85.87
C ALA A 6 4.65 11.68 86.32
N TRP A 7 5.43 12.07 87.33
CA TRP A 7 5.45 13.39 87.95
C TRP A 7 6.77 14.07 87.67
N TYR A 8 6.72 15.36 87.34
CA TYR A 8 7.86 16.20 87.00
C TYR A 8 7.81 17.50 87.78
N GLY A 9 8.98 18.07 88.03
CA GLY A 9 9.10 19.36 88.70
C GLY A 9 10.55 19.79 88.92
N PRO A 10 10.79 20.78 89.80
CA PRO A 10 12.09 21.43 89.95
C PRO A 10 13.12 20.54 90.69
N LYS A 11 14.02 19.87 89.95
CA LYS A 11 15.16 19.10 90.49
C LYS A 11 16.42 19.28 89.64
N GLY A 12 17.13 20.39 89.87
CA GLY A 12 18.31 20.77 89.05
C GLY A 12 17.95 21.28 87.64
N GLY A 13 16.70 21.70 87.47
CA GLY A 13 16.01 21.91 86.19
C GLY A 13 14.61 21.27 86.26
N HIS A 14 13.87 21.23 85.16
CA HIS A 14 12.63 20.45 85.08
C HIS A 14 12.97 18.98 84.82
N ALA A 15 12.63 18.09 85.77
CA ALA A 15 13.05 16.69 85.72
C ALA A 15 12.02 15.72 86.29
N LEU A 16 12.15 14.45 85.93
CA LEU A 16 11.32 13.36 86.44
C LEU A 16 11.52 13.17 87.96
N LEU A 17 10.43 13.25 88.71
CA LEU A 17 10.38 13.03 90.15
C LEU A 17 9.96 11.59 90.48
N HIS A 18 8.89 11.10 89.85
CA HIS A 18 8.32 9.78 90.11
C HIS A 18 7.68 9.19 88.84
N CYS A 19 7.66 7.86 88.72
CA CYS A 19 6.93 7.13 87.68
C CYS A 19 6.31 5.87 88.29
N THR A 20 5.02 5.67 88.02
CA THR A 20 4.25 4.51 88.51
C THR A 20 4.76 3.15 87.97
N ASN A 21 5.50 3.15 86.87
CA ASN A 21 6.11 1.95 86.31
C ASN A 21 7.62 2.11 86.13
N PRO A 22 8.45 1.35 86.87
CA PRO A 22 9.91 1.40 86.75
C PRO A 22 10.44 1.12 85.34
N SER A 23 9.77 0.28 84.54
CA SER A 23 10.23 -0.03 83.18
C SER A 23 10.12 1.17 82.23
N LEU A 24 9.21 2.10 82.50
CA LEU A 24 9.00 3.32 81.71
C LEU A 24 9.94 4.47 82.11
N GLN A 25 10.77 4.29 83.15
CA GLN A 25 11.58 5.38 83.70
C GLN A 25 12.48 6.05 82.65
N GLY A 26 13.03 5.28 81.70
CA GLY A 26 13.84 5.81 80.59
C GLY A 26 13.02 6.73 79.66
N VAL A 27 11.84 6.28 79.24
CA VAL A 27 10.93 7.04 78.37
C VAL A 27 10.43 8.29 79.09
N CYS A 28 10.01 8.15 80.35
CA CYS A 28 9.56 9.27 81.18
C CYS A 28 10.66 10.32 81.36
N ARG A 29 11.92 9.92 81.64
CA ARG A 29 13.02 10.90 81.72
C ARG A 29 13.22 11.67 80.42
N GLN A 30 13.13 10.98 79.27
CA GLN A 30 13.25 11.63 77.96
C GLN A 30 12.05 12.52 77.62
N ALA A 31 10.88 12.29 78.23
CA ALA A 31 9.68 13.12 78.06
C ALA A 31 9.73 14.45 78.84
N ALA A 32 10.78 14.73 79.63
CA ALA A 32 10.82 15.92 80.49
C ALA A 32 10.63 17.23 79.71
N TRP A 33 11.17 17.35 78.49
CA TRP A 33 10.98 18.53 77.64
C TRP A 33 9.51 18.74 77.23
N LEU A 34 8.73 17.67 77.11
CA LEU A 34 7.30 17.72 76.75
C LEU A 34 6.46 18.16 77.95
N THR A 35 6.90 17.85 79.17
CA THR A 35 6.20 18.18 80.41
C THR A 35 6.62 19.51 81.03
N ASP A 36 7.61 20.19 80.45
CA ASP A 36 8.02 21.54 80.84
C ASP A 36 7.14 22.60 80.17
N LEU A 37 7.34 23.86 80.58
CA LEU A 37 6.70 25.01 79.95
C LEU A 37 7.11 25.11 78.46
N PRO A 38 6.17 25.22 77.52
CA PRO A 38 6.48 25.35 76.11
C PRO A 38 7.04 26.75 75.83
N GLY A 39 8.36 26.85 75.74
CA GLY A 39 9.05 28.13 75.58
C GLY A 39 9.12 28.95 76.88
N THR A 40 9.42 30.25 76.74
CA THR A 40 9.58 31.15 77.90
C THR A 40 8.38 32.08 78.01
N ALA A 41 7.61 31.95 79.11
CA ALA A 41 6.55 32.89 79.42
C ALA A 41 7.12 34.32 79.60
N PRO A 42 6.58 35.34 78.90
CA PRO A 42 6.96 36.73 79.11
C PRO A 42 6.74 37.17 80.56
N ALA A 43 7.66 37.99 81.09
CA ALA A 43 7.55 38.51 82.45
C ALA A 43 6.24 39.29 82.65
N GLY A 44 5.52 38.98 83.72
CA GLY A 44 4.24 39.61 84.06
C GLY A 44 3.00 39.04 83.36
N LEU A 45 3.16 38.04 82.48
CA LEU A 45 2.02 37.35 81.85
C LEU A 45 1.44 36.28 82.80
N ALA A 46 0.15 36.39 83.12
CA ALA A 46 -0.57 35.35 83.84
C ALA A 46 -1.00 34.23 82.87
N TRP A 47 -0.72 32.97 83.24
CA TRP A 47 -1.23 31.80 82.54
C TRP A 47 -1.83 30.81 83.55
N ALA A 48 -2.77 29.98 83.11
CA ALA A 48 -3.53 29.08 83.96
C ALA A 48 -3.03 27.63 83.77
N PRO A 49 -3.30 26.71 84.72
CA PRO A 49 -3.06 25.29 84.48
C PRO A 49 -3.72 24.83 83.18
N TYR A 50 -3.02 24.01 82.40
CA TYR A 50 -3.46 23.60 81.06
C TYR A 50 -3.12 22.13 80.78
N PHE A 51 -3.82 21.55 79.81
CA PHE A 51 -3.44 20.28 79.22
C PHE A 51 -2.58 20.44 77.98
N ARG A 52 -1.62 19.53 77.82
CA ARG A 52 -0.82 19.35 76.61
C ARG A 52 -0.82 17.90 76.21
N THR A 53 -0.84 17.65 74.90
CA THR A 53 -0.60 16.33 74.34
C THR A 53 0.67 16.31 73.50
N GLY A 54 1.28 15.13 73.40
CA GLY A 54 2.45 14.91 72.56
C GLY A 54 2.73 13.43 72.35
N ILE A 55 3.69 13.15 71.48
CA ILE A 55 4.17 11.80 71.23
C ILE A 55 5.60 11.71 71.73
N GLN A 56 5.87 10.74 72.60
CA GLN A 56 7.21 10.41 73.04
C GLN A 56 7.47 8.93 72.73
N GLN A 57 8.37 8.67 71.78
CA GLN A 57 8.61 7.32 71.24
C GLN A 57 7.27 6.66 70.83
N ASP A 58 6.93 5.49 71.36
CA ASP A 58 5.70 4.76 71.05
C ASP A 58 4.52 5.09 71.99
N TYR A 59 4.57 6.22 72.70
CA TYR A 59 3.53 6.63 73.65
C TYR A 59 2.88 7.95 73.27
N PHE A 60 1.54 7.96 73.33
CA PHE A 60 0.77 9.18 73.44
C PHE A 60 0.81 9.66 74.90
N VAL A 61 1.17 10.93 75.08
CA VAL A 61 1.36 11.52 76.40
C VAL A 61 0.36 12.64 76.60
N LEU A 62 -0.47 12.54 77.65
CA LEU A 62 -1.35 13.61 78.11
C LEU A 62 -0.78 14.21 79.39
N VAL A 63 -0.47 15.50 79.36
CA VAL A 63 0.21 16.22 80.44
C VAL A 63 -0.72 17.28 81.01
N HIS A 64 -0.81 17.36 82.33
CA HIS A 64 -1.39 18.50 83.04
C HIS A 64 -0.28 19.30 83.72
N THR A 65 -0.13 20.57 83.37
CA THR A 65 0.96 21.44 83.83
C THR A 65 0.42 22.65 84.58
N ARG A 66 1.07 23.03 85.68
CA ARG A 66 0.72 24.21 86.48
C ARG A 66 1.97 24.92 87.02
N PRO A 67 1.88 26.19 87.45
CA PRO A 67 2.98 26.85 88.15
C PRO A 67 3.44 26.04 89.36
N SER A 68 4.75 25.88 89.55
CA SER A 68 5.28 25.04 90.63
C SER A 68 4.95 25.62 92.01
N GLN A 69 4.52 24.77 92.93
CA GLN A 69 4.31 25.16 94.33
C GLN A 69 5.61 25.10 95.16
N ALA A 70 6.67 24.49 94.61
CA ALA A 70 7.94 24.26 95.29
C ALA A 70 9.01 25.31 94.96
N SER A 71 8.72 26.29 94.09
CA SER A 71 9.68 27.34 93.70
C SER A 71 8.98 28.66 93.34
N ASP A 72 9.45 29.77 93.92
CA ASP A 72 9.00 31.12 93.57
C ASP A 72 9.66 31.67 92.28
N ARG A 73 10.52 30.89 91.62
CA ARG A 73 11.19 31.30 90.38
C ARG A 73 10.18 31.30 89.22
N ALA A 74 10.03 32.46 88.58
CA ALA A 74 9.17 32.61 87.41
C ALA A 74 9.56 31.61 86.29
N GLY A 75 8.57 30.85 85.81
CA GLY A 75 8.75 29.85 84.74
C GLY A 75 8.92 28.41 85.21
N MET A 76 9.07 28.14 86.52
CA MET A 76 9.11 26.76 87.04
C MET A 76 7.71 26.15 87.12
N VAL A 77 7.58 24.88 86.72
CA VAL A 77 6.30 24.16 86.69
C VAL A 77 6.35 22.82 87.40
N ASP A 78 5.18 22.38 87.86
CA ASP A 78 4.93 20.99 88.23
C ASP A 78 4.03 20.39 87.16
N SER A 79 4.27 19.12 86.80
CA SER A 79 3.52 18.44 85.75
C SER A 79 3.26 16.97 86.08
N VAL A 80 2.06 16.49 85.73
CA VAL A 80 1.71 15.07 85.76
C VAL A 80 1.38 14.62 84.34
N ALA A 81 1.97 13.53 83.90
CA ALA A 81 1.81 13.00 82.55
C ALA A 81 1.34 11.54 82.59
N ALA A 82 0.28 11.24 81.84
CA ALA A 82 -0.16 9.88 81.54
C ALA A 82 0.46 9.39 80.23
N PHE A 83 0.98 8.15 80.23
CA PHE A 83 1.61 7.50 79.10
C PHE A 83 0.71 6.35 78.60
N VAL A 84 0.17 6.50 77.40
CA VAL A 84 -0.67 5.50 76.73
C VAL A 84 0.09 4.96 75.52
N PRO A 85 0.32 3.64 75.41
CA PRO A 85 0.93 3.06 74.21
C PRO A 85 0.12 3.42 72.96
N LEU A 86 0.79 3.84 71.87
CA LEU A 86 0.11 4.31 70.65
C LEU A 86 -0.79 3.23 70.01
N ASN A 87 -0.38 1.96 70.10
CA ASN A 87 -1.17 0.81 69.64
C ASN A 87 -2.40 0.51 70.51
N GLU A 88 -2.44 1.02 71.74
CA GLU A 88 -3.55 0.86 72.68
C GLU A 88 -4.40 2.13 72.83
N LEU A 89 -3.97 3.27 72.27
CA LEU A 89 -4.68 4.55 72.39
C LEU A 89 -6.15 4.49 71.91
N ALA A 90 -6.41 3.73 70.85
CA ALA A 90 -7.77 3.52 70.34
C ALA A 90 -8.68 2.77 71.33
N GLN A 91 -8.10 2.04 72.28
CA GLN A 91 -8.81 1.23 73.28
C GLN A 91 -9.15 2.03 74.55
N VAL A 92 -8.66 3.27 74.70
CA VAL A 92 -9.07 4.15 75.80
C VAL A 92 -10.55 4.49 75.60
N PRO A 93 -11.48 4.08 76.49
CA PRO A 93 -12.90 4.29 76.21
C PRO A 93 -13.31 5.76 76.41
N ASP A 94 -12.80 6.41 77.47
CA ASP A 94 -13.09 7.81 77.81
C ASP A 94 -11.80 8.61 78.04
N MET A 95 -11.55 9.59 77.16
CA MET A 95 -10.37 10.48 77.24
C MET A 95 -10.55 11.59 78.29
N ARG A 96 -11.79 11.98 78.59
CA ARG A 96 -12.10 12.96 79.64
C ARG A 96 -11.88 12.35 81.02
N ALA A 97 -12.25 11.09 81.23
CA ALA A 97 -11.96 10.35 82.46
C ALA A 97 -10.45 10.27 82.72
N LEU A 98 -9.65 9.97 81.68
CA LEU A 98 -8.19 9.97 81.78
C LEU A 98 -7.65 11.37 82.15
N ALA A 99 -8.12 12.42 81.48
CA ALA A 99 -7.71 13.79 81.77
C ALA A 99 -8.07 14.21 83.21
N ALA A 100 -9.29 13.91 83.65
CA ALA A 100 -9.75 14.15 85.01
C ALA A 100 -8.86 13.43 86.05
N ASN A 101 -8.54 12.15 85.81
CA ASN A 101 -7.65 11.40 86.68
C ASN A 101 -6.24 12.02 86.74
N VAL A 102 -5.68 12.47 85.61
CA VAL A 102 -4.38 13.15 85.57
C VAL A 102 -4.41 14.44 86.39
N ARG A 103 -5.46 15.25 86.25
CA ARG A 103 -5.64 16.49 87.03
C ARG A 103 -5.80 16.18 88.52
N GLU A 104 -6.68 15.27 88.90
CA GLU A 104 -6.90 14.86 90.29
C GLU A 104 -5.63 14.30 90.92
N SER A 105 -4.85 13.51 90.19
CA SER A 105 -3.56 12.98 90.66
C SER A 105 -2.50 14.06 90.84
N HIS A 106 -2.61 15.15 90.07
CA HIS A 106 -1.77 16.33 90.24
C HIS A 106 -2.18 17.14 91.49
N GLU A 107 -3.48 17.24 91.77
CA GLU A 107 -4.01 17.96 92.92
C GLU A 107 -3.82 17.21 94.24
N SER A 108 -4.13 15.91 94.26
CA SER A 108 -4.05 15.02 95.44
C SER A 108 -2.68 14.40 95.67
N GLN A 109 -1.77 14.50 94.70
CA GLN A 109 -0.49 13.79 94.65
C GLN A 109 -0.61 12.24 94.72
N SER A 110 -1.77 11.67 94.38
CA SER A 110 -1.96 10.21 94.33
C SER A 110 -1.09 9.55 93.27
N GLN A 111 -0.23 8.60 93.68
CA GLN A 111 0.76 7.94 92.82
C GLN A 111 0.28 6.60 92.24
N GLU A 112 -1.03 6.38 92.16
CA GLU A 112 -1.61 5.15 91.61
C GLU A 112 -1.76 5.22 90.08
N PRO A 113 -1.58 4.12 89.33
CA PRO A 113 -1.91 4.09 87.90
C PRO A 113 -3.42 4.24 87.66
N PHE A 114 -3.82 4.58 86.43
CA PHE A 114 -5.24 4.71 86.06
C PHE A 114 -5.71 3.44 85.33
N ASP A 115 -6.80 2.83 85.81
CA ASP A 115 -7.45 1.73 85.10
C ASP A 115 -8.61 2.29 84.26
N ALA A 116 -8.41 2.36 82.94
CA ALA A 116 -9.39 2.82 81.99
C ALA A 116 -10.50 1.76 81.81
N ILE A 117 -11.51 1.81 82.69
CA ILE A 117 -12.71 0.96 82.71
C ILE A 117 -14.01 1.75 82.49
N GLU A 118 -13.98 3.07 82.62
CA GLU A 118 -15.15 3.93 82.45
C GLU A 118 -15.54 4.02 80.98
N ILE A 119 -16.83 3.83 80.67
CA ILE A 119 -17.38 3.97 79.34
C ILE A 119 -17.70 5.44 79.10
N ALA A 120 -17.24 5.98 77.97
CA ALA A 120 -17.52 7.36 77.60
C ALA A 120 -19.02 7.61 77.52
N ARG A 121 -19.44 8.73 78.11
CA ARG A 121 -20.81 9.24 77.93
C ARG A 121 -20.90 9.93 76.57
N GLU A 122 -21.99 9.70 75.86
CA GLU A 122 -22.26 10.48 74.65
C GLU A 122 -22.44 11.96 75.02
N PRO A 123 -21.75 12.88 74.33
CA PRO A 123 -21.92 14.29 74.58
C PRO A 123 -23.37 14.70 74.28
N THR A 124 -23.99 15.39 75.24
CA THR A 124 -25.38 15.85 75.14
C THR A 124 -25.39 17.32 74.73
N GLY A 125 -25.91 17.61 73.53
CA GLY A 125 -26.03 18.98 72.99
C GLY A 125 -25.31 19.18 71.65
N SER A 126 -25.52 20.35 71.03
CA SER A 126 -24.84 20.70 69.78
C SER A 126 -23.35 21.05 70.04
N PRO A 127 -22.42 20.63 69.17
CA PRO A 127 -21.01 20.97 69.30
C PRO A 127 -20.79 22.49 69.36
N GLN A 128 -19.81 22.93 70.16
CA GLN A 128 -19.45 24.34 70.21
C GLN A 128 -18.96 24.85 68.85
N PRO A 129 -19.29 26.08 68.41
CA PRO A 129 -18.86 26.61 67.12
C PRO A 129 -17.34 26.63 66.92
N MET A 130 -16.56 26.76 67.99
CA MET A 130 -15.10 26.72 67.94
C MET A 130 -14.55 25.30 67.72
N LEU A 131 -15.21 24.28 68.29
CA LEU A 131 -14.88 22.87 68.04
C LEU A 131 -15.03 22.55 66.55
N LEU A 132 -16.06 23.07 65.88
CA LEU A 132 -16.26 22.89 64.44
C LEU A 132 -15.10 23.48 63.62
N SER A 133 -14.65 24.70 63.96
CA SER A 133 -13.50 25.33 63.29
C SER A 133 -12.19 24.57 63.50
N ILE A 134 -11.97 24.06 64.71
CA ILE A 134 -10.78 23.26 65.05
C ILE A 134 -10.81 21.91 64.31
N ALA A 135 -11.98 21.26 64.23
CA ALA A 135 -12.15 20.00 63.50
C ALA A 135 -11.92 20.19 61.99
N ASP A 136 -12.41 21.28 61.40
CA ASP A 136 -12.15 21.62 59.99
C ASP A 136 -10.66 21.85 59.72
N ALA A 137 -9.99 22.57 60.64
CA ALA A 137 -8.55 22.76 60.59
C ALA A 137 -7.75 21.45 60.67
N LEU A 138 -8.21 20.48 61.47
CA LEU A 138 -7.59 19.16 61.56
C LEU A 138 -7.68 18.40 60.22
N ILE A 139 -8.83 18.49 59.54
CA ILE A 139 -9.04 17.87 58.21
C ILE A 139 -8.15 18.53 57.16
N ALA A 140 -8.04 19.86 57.19
CA ALA A 140 -7.23 20.63 56.25
C ALA A 140 -5.72 20.37 56.37
N ALA A 141 -5.26 19.72 57.46
CA ALA A 141 -3.86 19.38 57.72
C ALA A 141 -2.93 20.59 57.55
N ALA A 142 -3.25 21.69 58.24
CA ALA A 142 -2.49 22.93 58.17
C ALA A 142 -0.99 22.71 58.51
N THR A 143 -0.10 23.30 57.71
CA THR A 143 1.36 23.19 57.90
C THR A 143 1.90 23.92 59.13
N ARG A 144 1.04 24.67 59.82
CA ARG A 144 1.34 25.37 61.06
C ARG A 144 0.21 25.14 62.06
N PRO A 145 0.49 25.18 63.38
CA PRO A 145 -0.55 25.05 64.37
C PRO A 145 -1.60 26.14 64.21
N VAL A 146 -2.86 25.74 64.38
CA VAL A 146 -3.98 26.67 64.48
C VAL A 146 -4.07 27.25 65.88
N VAL A 147 -4.47 28.51 65.98
CA VAL A 147 -4.36 29.31 67.20
C VAL A 147 -5.75 29.63 67.74
N HIS A 148 -6.02 29.14 68.94
CA HIS A 148 -7.14 29.57 69.78
C HIS A 148 -6.71 30.74 70.67
N VAL A 149 -7.45 31.84 70.66
CA VAL A 149 -7.12 33.03 71.45
C VAL A 149 -7.75 32.95 72.84
N GLY A 150 -6.91 32.89 73.86
CA GLY A 150 -7.27 32.65 75.26
C GLY A 150 -7.15 31.18 75.66
N GLN A 151 -6.94 30.95 76.95
CA GLN A 151 -6.88 29.60 77.56
C GLN A 151 -8.28 29.09 77.98
N ASP A 152 -9.21 30.01 78.27
CA ASP A 152 -10.55 29.67 78.73
C ASP A 152 -11.27 28.76 77.72
N GLY A 153 -11.71 27.59 78.19
CA GLY A 153 -12.46 26.61 77.40
C GLY A 153 -11.66 25.83 76.36
N PHE A 154 -10.38 26.15 76.12
CA PHE A 154 -9.56 25.45 75.11
C PHE A 154 -9.37 23.97 75.47
N ASP A 155 -8.99 23.68 76.72
CA ASP A 155 -8.82 22.30 77.20
C ASP A 155 -10.11 21.48 77.00
N ASP A 156 -11.26 22.05 77.32
CA ASP A 156 -12.55 21.38 77.15
C ASP A 156 -12.85 21.07 75.68
N ILE A 157 -12.60 22.01 74.78
CA ILE A 157 -12.80 21.82 73.34
C ILE A 157 -11.84 20.74 72.79
N MET A 158 -10.58 20.75 73.21
CA MET A 158 -9.60 19.77 72.74
C MET A 158 -9.85 18.37 73.30
N LEU A 159 -10.32 18.27 74.54
CA LEU A 159 -10.75 17.00 75.13
C LEU A 159 -12.04 16.47 74.48
N ASP A 160 -12.99 17.35 74.12
CA ASP A 160 -14.15 16.96 73.30
C ASP A 160 -13.73 16.44 71.94
N LEU A 161 -12.78 17.11 71.28
CA LEU A 161 -12.24 16.65 70.01
C LEU A 161 -11.60 15.26 70.15
N LEU A 162 -10.76 15.04 71.16
CA LEU A 162 -10.16 13.74 71.44
C LEU A 162 -11.18 12.63 71.69
N GLN A 163 -12.31 12.97 72.30
CA GLN A 163 -13.40 12.04 72.59
C GLN A 163 -14.21 11.69 71.33
N LEU A 164 -14.47 12.68 70.47
CA LEU A 164 -15.38 12.60 69.33
C LEU A 164 -14.72 12.07 68.05
N VAL A 165 -13.43 12.29 67.85
CA VAL A 165 -12.75 11.76 66.65
C VAL A 165 -12.74 10.23 66.64
N PRO A 166 -12.77 9.58 65.46
CA PRO A 166 -12.51 8.16 65.32
C PRO A 166 -11.30 7.73 66.14
N PRO A 167 -11.36 6.63 66.92
CA PRO A 167 -10.30 6.26 67.85
C PRO A 167 -8.90 6.17 67.22
N GLN A 168 -8.81 5.81 65.94
CA GLN A 168 -7.57 5.72 65.16
C GLN A 168 -6.92 7.08 64.89
N LEU A 169 -7.72 8.16 64.88
CA LEU A 169 -7.27 9.53 64.62
C LEU A 169 -6.85 10.28 65.88
N ARG A 170 -7.10 9.75 67.09
CA ARG A 170 -6.73 10.41 68.36
C ARG A 170 -5.26 10.81 68.44
N ARG A 171 -4.37 10.01 67.85
CA ARG A 171 -2.92 10.31 67.76
C ARG A 171 -2.60 11.62 67.02
N GLN A 172 -3.52 12.13 66.20
CA GLN A 172 -3.35 13.37 65.43
C GLN A 172 -3.81 14.61 66.19
N VAL A 173 -4.52 14.43 67.32
CA VAL A 173 -5.02 15.55 68.13
C VAL A 173 -3.95 15.98 69.13
N LEU A 174 -2.91 16.62 68.59
CA LEU A 174 -1.80 17.18 69.36
C LEU A 174 -2.08 18.65 69.68
N PHE A 175 -2.05 19.04 70.95
CA PHE A 175 -2.31 20.41 71.37
C PHE A 175 -1.50 20.86 72.56
N SER A 176 -1.30 22.18 72.69
CA SER A 176 -0.49 22.78 73.74
C SER A 176 -0.90 24.23 74.04
N LEU A 177 -0.37 24.78 75.12
CA LEU A 177 -0.21 26.23 75.28
C LEU A 177 1.00 26.70 74.46
N SER A 178 0.99 27.95 73.98
CA SER A 178 2.14 28.58 73.32
C SER A 178 2.22 30.08 73.59
N PHE A 179 3.44 30.60 73.77
CA PHE A 179 3.74 32.01 74.00
C PHE A 179 4.41 32.71 72.78
N ALA A 180 4.88 31.94 71.79
CA ALA A 180 5.48 32.47 70.58
C ALA A 180 5.29 31.54 69.37
N PRO A 181 5.29 32.07 68.13
CA PRO A 181 5.29 31.23 66.94
C PRO A 181 6.56 30.36 66.84
N GLY A 182 6.41 29.10 66.42
CA GLY A 182 7.53 28.20 66.10
C GLY A 182 8.09 27.39 67.27
N GLU A 183 7.25 27.04 68.24
CA GLU A 183 7.66 26.24 69.40
C GLU A 183 8.02 24.77 69.08
N PRO A 184 8.86 24.13 69.92
CA PRO A 184 9.32 22.75 69.73
C PRO A 184 8.28 21.67 70.09
N GLY A 185 8.22 20.62 69.25
CA GLY A 185 7.17 19.60 69.21
C GLY A 185 5.98 20.14 68.43
N GLU A 186 5.43 19.39 67.47
CA GLU A 186 4.43 19.91 66.51
C GLU A 186 2.98 19.67 67.00
N PRO A 187 2.38 20.50 67.89
CA PRO A 187 0.95 20.45 68.09
C PRO A 187 0.25 20.90 66.81
N PHE A 188 -0.92 20.34 66.54
CA PHE A 188 -1.79 20.82 65.47
C PHE A 188 -2.56 22.07 65.93
N ALA A 189 -2.91 22.17 67.22
CA ALA A 189 -3.66 23.30 67.77
C ALA A 189 -2.99 23.87 69.03
N ILE A 190 -2.97 25.19 69.19
CA ILE A 190 -2.42 25.85 70.37
C ILE A 190 -3.38 26.87 70.96
N ALA A 191 -3.37 26.99 72.29
CA ALA A 191 -3.90 28.15 72.96
C ALA A 191 -2.81 29.23 73.06
N ALA A 192 -3.14 30.45 72.67
CA ALA A 192 -2.30 31.62 72.87
C ALA A 192 -2.98 32.57 73.87
N PRO A 193 -2.30 33.04 74.93
CA PRO A 193 -2.82 34.08 75.81
C PRO A 193 -3.30 35.30 75.01
N ARG A 194 -4.40 35.94 75.45
CA ARG A 194 -5.07 37.01 74.68
C ARG A 194 -4.13 38.18 74.39
N GLU A 195 -3.24 38.46 75.34
CA GLU A 195 -2.23 39.51 75.30
C GLU A 195 -1.16 39.25 74.22
N LEU A 196 -1.00 37.99 73.80
CA LEU A 196 0.01 37.55 72.83
C LEU A 196 -0.57 37.22 71.45
N ALA A 197 -1.89 37.35 71.26
CA ALA A 197 -2.57 36.98 70.02
C ALA A 197 -1.99 37.67 68.78
N SER A 198 -1.53 38.93 68.91
CA SER A 198 -0.95 39.71 67.80
C SER A 198 0.42 39.19 67.31
N ARG A 199 1.06 38.27 68.05
CA ARG A 199 2.32 37.63 67.64
C ARG A 199 2.11 36.54 66.59
N PHE A 200 0.90 36.00 66.47
CA PHE A 200 0.56 34.93 65.54
C PHE A 200 0.01 35.51 64.24
N ALA A 201 0.25 34.82 63.12
CA ALA A 201 -0.24 35.28 61.84
C ALA A 201 -1.78 35.24 61.81
N PRO A 202 -2.47 36.27 61.26
CA PRO A 202 -3.94 36.31 61.24
C PRO A 202 -4.61 35.08 60.61
N ALA A 203 -3.93 34.42 59.65
CA ALA A 203 -4.42 33.20 59.01
C ALA A 203 -4.38 31.94 59.89
N GLN A 204 -3.59 31.94 60.98
CA GLN A 204 -3.54 30.84 61.95
C GLN A 204 -4.61 30.97 63.03
N VAL A 205 -5.10 32.19 63.26
CA VAL A 205 -6.05 32.49 64.33
C VAL A 205 -7.45 32.05 63.93
N LEU A 206 -8.00 31.08 64.66
CA LEU A 206 -9.32 30.54 64.40
C LEU A 206 -10.42 31.51 64.86
N LYS A 207 -11.50 31.51 64.08
CA LYS A 207 -12.75 32.18 64.42
C LYS A 207 -13.82 31.10 64.65
N PRO A 208 -14.76 31.30 65.59
CA PRO A 208 -15.89 30.38 65.76
C PRO A 208 -16.66 30.23 64.44
N SER A 209 -17.10 29.02 64.10
CA SER A 209 -17.86 28.78 62.87
C SER A 209 -19.17 29.56 62.88
N GLY A 210 -19.45 30.30 61.81
CA GLY A 210 -20.72 31.00 61.60
C GLY A 210 -21.81 30.13 60.96
N THR A 211 -21.44 28.95 60.47
CA THR A 211 -22.31 27.98 59.80
C THR A 211 -22.31 26.64 60.55
N GLY A 212 -23.32 25.80 60.30
CA GLY A 212 -23.32 24.41 60.80
C GLY A 212 -22.13 23.59 60.28
N PRO A 213 -21.93 22.36 60.82
CA PRO A 213 -20.83 21.49 60.40
C PRO A 213 -20.94 21.13 58.93
N THR A 214 -19.79 21.11 58.23
CA THR A 214 -19.71 20.48 56.91
C THR A 214 -19.86 18.95 57.05
N MET A 215 -20.18 18.24 55.97
CA MET A 215 -20.33 16.78 56.01
C MET A 215 -19.05 16.07 56.49
N ARG A 216 -17.87 16.57 56.10
CA ARG A 216 -16.58 16.06 56.59
C ARG A 216 -16.34 16.29 58.07
N VAL A 217 -16.67 17.48 58.57
CA VAL A 217 -16.55 17.83 59.99
C VAL A 217 -17.53 16.98 60.80
N ALA A 218 -18.76 16.84 60.32
CA ALA A 218 -19.75 15.96 60.93
C ALA A 218 -19.26 14.50 60.97
N ALA A 219 -18.63 14.00 59.89
CA ALA A 219 -18.07 12.66 59.83
C ALA A 219 -16.87 12.49 60.80
N LEU A 220 -15.98 13.49 60.87
CA LEU A 220 -14.86 13.47 61.82
C LEU A 220 -15.33 13.48 63.28
N LEU A 221 -16.42 14.18 63.59
CA LEU A 221 -16.97 14.26 64.95
C LEU A 221 -18.02 13.17 65.24
N ASN A 222 -18.14 12.17 64.37
CA ASN A 222 -19.11 11.08 64.48
C ASN A 222 -20.58 11.55 64.67
N MET A 223 -20.94 12.65 64.00
CA MET A 223 -22.29 13.23 64.03
C MET A 223 -23.22 12.56 63.01
N PRO A 224 -24.54 12.54 63.24
CA PRO A 224 -25.51 11.93 62.32
C PRO A 224 -25.43 12.44 60.88
N GLU A 225 -25.16 13.74 60.68
CA GLU A 225 -25.05 14.37 59.36
C GLU A 225 -23.86 13.85 58.54
N GLY A 226 -22.83 13.32 59.20
CA GLY A 226 -21.65 12.73 58.57
C GLY A 226 -21.78 11.25 58.25
N ARG A 227 -22.83 10.59 58.76
CA ARG A 227 -23.02 9.14 58.64
C ARG A 227 -23.08 8.63 57.19
N PRO A 228 -23.77 9.29 56.24
CA PRO A 228 -23.76 8.84 54.84
C PRO A 228 -22.36 8.80 54.22
N LEU A 229 -21.50 9.75 54.58
CA LEU A 229 -20.12 9.82 54.10
C LEU A 229 -19.27 8.66 54.66
N LEU A 230 -19.43 8.35 55.95
CA LEU A 230 -18.74 7.23 56.59
C LEU A 230 -19.20 5.88 56.05
N GLU A 231 -20.52 5.68 55.89
CA GLU A 231 -21.08 4.46 55.31
C GLU A 231 -20.59 4.24 53.87
N PHE A 232 -20.50 5.31 53.06
CA PHE A 232 -19.87 5.25 51.75
C PHE A 232 -18.40 4.88 51.84
N GLY A 233 -17.65 5.45 52.80
CA GLY A 233 -16.24 5.12 53.03
C GLY A 233 -16.01 3.66 53.39
N GLU A 234 -16.87 3.09 54.24
CA GLU A 234 -16.85 1.67 54.58
C GLU A 234 -17.15 0.78 53.37
N GLN A 235 -18.20 1.11 52.61
CA GLN A 235 -18.55 0.40 51.38
C GLN A 235 -17.43 0.48 50.33
N ALA A 236 -16.81 1.65 50.17
CA ALA A 236 -15.69 1.88 49.26
C ALA A 236 -14.38 1.27 49.77
N GLY A 237 -14.33 0.85 51.04
CA GLY A 237 -13.13 0.36 51.68
C GLY A 237 -12.02 1.43 51.74
N PHE A 238 -12.38 2.69 51.98
CA PHE A 238 -11.44 3.79 52.14
C PHE A 238 -10.71 3.68 53.49
N ASP A 239 -9.39 3.86 53.47
CA ASP A 239 -8.61 3.86 54.70
C ASP A 239 -8.57 5.25 55.34
N LEU A 240 -9.16 5.37 56.54
CA LEU A 240 -9.31 6.63 57.28
C LEU A 240 -8.27 6.80 58.41
N GLN A 241 -7.02 6.36 58.22
CA GLN A 241 -5.95 6.54 59.23
C GLN A 241 -5.44 7.98 59.37
N SER A 242 -5.91 8.92 58.53
CA SER A 242 -5.51 10.32 58.56
C SER A 242 -6.72 11.25 58.33
N PRO A 243 -6.76 12.44 58.96
CA PRO A 243 -7.86 13.38 58.77
C PRO A 243 -7.99 13.87 57.33
N SER A 244 -6.86 14.02 56.62
CA SER A 244 -6.85 14.45 55.21
C SER A 244 -7.46 13.42 54.26
N ALA A 245 -7.55 12.14 54.65
CA ALA A 245 -8.26 11.12 53.86
C ALA A 245 -9.76 11.46 53.70
N LEU A 246 -10.35 12.19 54.66
CA LEU A 246 -11.75 12.63 54.58
C LEU A 246 -11.97 13.61 53.42
N VAL A 247 -10.96 14.38 53.01
CA VAL A 247 -11.08 15.29 51.84
C VAL A 247 -11.30 14.49 50.55
N LEU A 248 -10.55 13.40 50.38
CA LEU A 248 -10.66 12.55 49.20
C LEU A 248 -11.93 11.69 49.23
N LEU A 249 -12.33 11.23 50.42
CA LEU A 249 -13.56 10.47 50.61
C LEU A 249 -14.79 11.34 50.28
N ASP A 250 -14.83 12.56 50.80
CA ASP A 250 -15.88 13.55 50.51
C ASP A 250 -15.96 13.86 49.03
N ARG A 251 -14.81 14.09 48.38
CA ARG A 251 -14.80 14.30 46.93
C ARG A 251 -15.33 13.09 46.17
N ALA A 252 -14.98 11.87 46.57
CA ALA A 252 -15.50 10.66 45.96
C ALA A 252 -17.02 10.51 46.20
N PHE A 253 -17.51 10.88 47.38
CA PHE A 253 -18.93 10.84 47.72
C PHE A 253 -19.76 11.90 46.97
N GLU A 254 -19.24 13.12 46.82
CA GLU A 254 -19.82 14.16 45.97
C GLU A 254 -19.98 13.65 44.53
N LEU A 255 -18.93 13.04 43.96
CA LEU A 255 -18.98 12.49 42.61
C LEU A 255 -19.91 11.27 42.51
N TRP A 256 -20.00 10.48 43.59
CA TRP A 256 -20.91 9.34 43.68
C TRP A 256 -22.38 9.77 43.70
N THR A 257 -22.71 10.87 44.39
CA THR A 257 -24.08 11.36 44.55
C THR A 257 -24.52 12.34 43.46
N ALA A 258 -23.56 12.98 42.79
CA ALA A 258 -23.83 13.87 41.66
C ALA A 258 -24.41 13.13 40.45
N GLU A 259 -25.09 13.90 39.59
CA GLU A 259 -25.59 13.42 38.30
C GLU A 259 -24.41 12.90 37.44
N THR A 260 -24.64 11.78 36.74
CA THR A 260 -23.59 11.11 35.98
C THR A 260 -23.18 11.94 34.78
N SER A 261 -21.93 12.41 34.77
CA SER A 261 -21.26 12.99 33.61
C SER A 261 -19.95 12.24 33.35
N VAL A 262 -19.45 12.32 32.11
CA VAL A 262 -18.21 11.64 31.68
C VAL A 262 -17.03 12.03 32.59
N ASP A 263 -16.81 13.33 32.78
CA ASP A 263 -15.73 13.85 33.63
C ASP A 263 -15.85 13.37 35.08
N ASN A 264 -17.05 13.45 35.66
CA ASN A 264 -17.28 13.01 37.03
C ASN A 264 -17.04 11.52 37.20
N ALA A 265 -17.49 10.70 36.25
CA ALA A 265 -17.32 9.25 36.27
C ALA A 265 -15.83 8.87 36.16
N ILE A 266 -15.06 9.52 35.28
CA ILE A 266 -13.61 9.29 35.15
C ILE A 266 -12.88 9.65 36.44
N ILE A 267 -13.19 10.80 37.06
CA ILE A 267 -12.55 11.23 38.32
C ILE A 267 -12.91 10.27 39.45
N LEU A 268 -14.17 9.84 39.53
CA LEU A 268 -14.63 8.87 40.52
C LEU A 268 -13.88 7.54 40.40
N VAL A 269 -13.78 6.96 39.19
CA VAL A 269 -13.03 5.73 38.94
C VAL A 269 -11.57 5.90 39.35
N ARG A 270 -10.95 7.04 39.02
CA ARG A 270 -9.55 7.34 39.39
C ARG A 270 -9.36 7.43 40.91
N LEU A 271 -10.28 8.07 41.63
CA LEU A 271 -10.21 8.17 43.10
C LEU A 271 -10.39 6.80 43.76
N LEU A 272 -11.37 6.02 43.30
CA LEU A 272 -11.59 4.66 43.79
C LEU A 272 -10.38 3.77 43.50
N ALA A 273 -9.79 3.85 42.31
CA ALA A 273 -8.58 3.10 41.98
C ALA A 273 -7.43 3.38 42.94
N ALA A 274 -7.25 4.64 43.33
CA ALA A 274 -6.16 5.07 44.19
C ALA A 274 -6.38 4.78 45.69
N LYS A 275 -7.62 4.76 46.17
CA LYS A 275 -7.94 4.80 47.62
C LYS A 275 -8.85 3.68 48.12
N SER A 276 -9.52 2.95 47.24
CA SER A 276 -10.38 1.81 47.60
C SER A 276 -9.54 0.56 47.90
N SER A 277 -9.90 -0.18 48.95
CA SER A 277 -9.28 -1.46 49.32
C SER A 277 -9.77 -2.65 48.48
N ASP A 278 -9.24 -3.85 48.74
CA ASP A 278 -9.61 -5.08 48.04
C ASP A 278 -10.76 -5.87 48.71
N ALA A 279 -11.46 -5.25 49.66
CA ALA A 279 -12.60 -5.86 50.33
C ALA A 279 -13.72 -6.22 49.32
N PRO A 280 -14.45 -7.33 49.51
CA PRO A 280 -15.54 -7.74 48.60
C PRO A 280 -16.62 -6.66 48.41
N ILE A 281 -16.93 -5.90 49.47
CA ILE A 281 -17.92 -4.82 49.42
C ILE A 281 -17.47 -3.66 48.51
N ALA A 282 -16.18 -3.33 48.55
CA ALA A 282 -15.57 -2.32 47.69
C ALA A 282 -15.58 -2.71 46.21
N ARG A 283 -15.52 -4.01 45.92
CA ARG A 283 -15.63 -4.52 44.54
C ARG A 283 -16.96 -4.17 43.87
N GLN A 284 -18.07 -4.24 44.61
CA GLN A 284 -19.39 -3.90 44.07
C GLN A 284 -19.48 -2.41 43.73
N LEU A 285 -18.96 -1.54 44.61
CA LEU A 285 -18.94 -0.10 44.37
C LEU A 285 -18.07 0.27 43.16
N ARG A 286 -16.90 -0.37 43.03
CA ARG A 286 -16.02 -0.20 41.86
C ARG A 286 -16.69 -0.64 40.55
N ALA A 287 -17.43 -1.75 40.57
CA ALA A 287 -18.19 -2.21 39.40
C ALA A 287 -19.26 -1.20 38.99
N ALA A 288 -20.04 -0.70 39.95
CA ALA A 288 -21.06 0.32 39.69
C ALA A 288 -20.45 1.66 39.19
N ALA A 289 -19.27 2.04 39.68
CA ALA A 289 -18.56 3.22 39.16
C ALA A 289 -18.11 3.03 37.69
N LEU A 290 -17.65 1.84 37.31
CA LEU A 290 -17.34 1.52 35.91
C LEU A 290 -18.58 1.45 35.03
N GLU A 291 -19.69 0.91 35.54
CA GLU A 291 -20.96 0.88 34.83
C GLU A 291 -21.44 2.29 34.53
N ARG A 292 -21.34 3.21 35.50
CA ARG A 292 -21.64 4.64 35.27
C ARG A 292 -20.76 5.27 34.20
N LEU A 293 -19.46 4.99 34.20
CA LEU A 293 -18.58 5.47 33.14
C LEU A 293 -18.99 4.90 31.77
N THR A 294 -19.24 3.59 31.72
CA THR A 294 -19.57 2.88 30.49
C THR A 294 -20.93 3.29 29.92
N ALA A 295 -21.92 3.56 30.78
CA ALA A 295 -23.23 4.07 30.39
C ALA A 295 -23.18 5.46 29.71
N THR A 296 -22.07 6.19 29.84
CA THR A 296 -21.86 7.47 29.15
C THR A 296 -21.12 7.35 27.82
N ALA A 297 -20.89 6.13 27.30
CA ALA A 297 -20.10 5.88 26.10
C ALA A 297 -20.53 6.71 24.87
N ASP A 298 -21.84 6.89 24.66
CA ASP A 298 -22.37 7.68 23.54
C ASP A 298 -22.02 9.18 23.62
N GLN A 299 -21.62 9.66 24.80
CA GLN A 299 -21.25 11.06 25.05
C GLN A 299 -19.74 11.28 25.05
N TRP A 300 -18.94 10.21 24.99
CA TRP A 300 -17.49 10.33 25.05
C TRP A 300 -16.93 11.10 23.87
N LYS A 301 -15.94 11.94 24.17
CA LYS A 301 -15.12 12.66 23.20
C LYS A 301 -13.70 12.06 23.17
N PRO A 302 -12.90 12.36 22.13
CA PRO A 302 -11.50 11.95 22.09
C PRO A 302 -10.69 12.37 23.32
N SER A 303 -10.95 13.57 23.87
CA SER A 303 -10.32 14.07 25.11
C SER A 303 -10.57 13.15 26.31
N ASP A 304 -11.78 12.60 26.39
CA ASP A 304 -12.23 11.80 27.52
C ASP A 304 -11.56 10.43 27.46
N VAL A 305 -11.58 9.81 26.29
CA VAL A 305 -10.88 8.54 26.01
C VAL A 305 -9.38 8.66 26.25
N LEU A 306 -8.76 9.77 25.84
CA LEU A 306 -7.36 10.06 26.12
C LEU A 306 -7.09 10.22 27.62
N SER A 307 -8.04 10.74 28.40
CA SER A 307 -7.89 10.86 29.86
C SER A 307 -7.99 9.51 30.60
N MET A 308 -8.60 8.50 29.95
CA MET A 308 -8.73 7.14 30.49
C MET A 308 -7.44 6.32 30.40
N ARG A 309 -6.49 6.70 29.54
CA ARG A 309 -5.25 5.93 29.25
C ARG A 309 -4.37 5.59 30.47
N ASN A 310 -4.52 6.38 31.53
CA ASN A 310 -3.76 6.26 32.78
C ASN A 310 -4.63 5.80 33.96
N LEU A 311 -5.84 5.28 33.72
CA LEU A 311 -6.67 4.74 34.78
C LEU A 311 -6.06 3.43 35.29
N PRO A 312 -5.73 3.33 36.60
CA PRO A 312 -5.27 2.09 37.20
C PRO A 312 -6.49 1.18 37.41
N LEU A 313 -6.66 0.19 36.54
CA LEU A 313 -7.83 -0.70 36.54
C LEU A 313 -7.51 -2.10 37.07
N GLU A 314 -6.33 -2.32 37.65
CA GLU A 314 -5.85 -3.64 38.08
C GLU A 314 -6.76 -4.29 39.14
N ARG A 315 -7.50 -3.47 39.89
CA ARG A 315 -8.45 -3.90 40.93
C ARG A 315 -9.91 -3.94 40.47
N PHE A 316 -10.18 -3.60 39.22
CA PHE A 316 -11.51 -3.54 38.65
C PHE A 316 -11.76 -4.70 37.70
N ASP A 317 -13.03 -5.07 37.54
CA ASP A 317 -13.46 -5.85 36.38
C ASP A 317 -13.70 -4.88 35.22
N SER A 318 -12.67 -4.65 34.41
CA SER A 318 -12.66 -3.64 33.37
C SER A 318 -13.11 -4.16 32.00
N VAL A 319 -13.66 -5.38 31.90
CA VAL A 319 -14.00 -6.01 30.62
C VAL A 319 -15.00 -5.16 29.84
N THR A 320 -16.10 -4.74 30.46
CA THR A 320 -17.14 -3.97 29.80
C THR A 320 -16.66 -2.58 29.37
N LEU A 321 -15.84 -1.91 30.20
CA LEU A 321 -15.23 -0.62 29.83
C LEU A 321 -14.27 -0.79 28.64
N ALA A 322 -13.48 -1.87 28.65
CA ALA A 322 -12.52 -2.18 27.61
C ALA A 322 -13.21 -2.46 26.26
N GLU A 323 -14.33 -3.18 26.27
CA GLU A 323 -15.17 -3.41 25.08
C GLU A 323 -15.82 -2.11 24.59
N ALA A 324 -16.40 -1.31 25.49
CA ALA A 324 -16.98 -0.02 25.12
C ALA A 324 -15.96 0.94 24.51
N LEU A 325 -14.71 0.96 25.03
CA LEU A 325 -13.62 1.75 24.45
C LEU A 325 -13.25 1.27 23.04
N GLN A 326 -13.15 -0.05 22.84
CA GLN A 326 -12.87 -0.63 21.52
C GLN A 326 -13.95 -0.23 20.50
N ASP A 327 -15.22 -0.40 20.87
CA ASP A 327 -16.37 -0.09 20.00
C ASP A 327 -16.46 1.40 19.71
N TRP A 328 -16.22 2.25 20.71
CA TRP A 328 -16.19 3.70 20.54
C TRP A 328 -15.06 4.13 19.58
N VAL A 329 -13.85 3.59 19.74
CA VAL A 329 -12.71 3.90 18.85
C VAL A 329 -13.01 3.42 17.44
N ALA A 330 -13.59 2.22 17.28
CA ALA A 330 -13.98 1.70 15.97
C ALA A 330 -15.00 2.59 15.26
N HIS A 331 -16.05 3.01 15.99
CA HIS A 331 -17.07 3.89 15.46
C HIS A 331 -16.52 5.27 15.13
N ARG A 332 -15.71 5.87 16.02
CA ARG A 332 -15.10 7.18 15.82
C ARG A 332 -14.16 7.17 14.61
N ALA A 333 -13.19 6.26 14.57
CA ALA A 333 -12.22 6.19 13.49
C ALA A 333 -12.85 5.89 12.12
N GLY A 334 -13.96 5.13 12.08
CA GLY A 334 -14.69 4.84 10.84
C GLY A 334 -15.62 5.97 10.36
N SER A 335 -16.06 6.87 11.25
CA SER A 335 -17.04 7.93 10.93
C SER A 335 -16.44 9.33 10.75
N VAL A 336 -15.16 9.52 11.11
CA VAL A 336 -14.48 10.81 11.01
C VAL A 336 -14.34 11.25 9.55
N ARG A 337 -15.00 12.36 9.21
CA ARG A 337 -14.82 13.06 7.92
C ARG A 337 -13.75 14.15 7.98
N ALA A 338 -13.56 14.74 9.16
CA ALA A 338 -12.55 15.75 9.44
C ALA A 338 -11.96 15.46 10.83
N PRO A 339 -10.72 14.98 10.92
CA PRO A 339 -10.13 14.58 12.19
C PRO A 339 -9.80 15.79 13.05
N LEU A 340 -10.15 15.71 14.33
CA LEU A 340 -9.74 16.65 15.35
C LEU A 340 -8.27 16.38 15.76
N PRO A 341 -7.55 17.37 16.32
CA PRO A 341 -6.21 17.16 16.87
C PRO A 341 -6.14 16.00 17.87
N GLU A 342 -7.21 15.80 18.64
CA GLU A 342 -7.33 14.73 19.62
C GLU A 342 -7.52 13.35 18.96
N ASP A 343 -8.16 13.26 17.79
CA ASP A 343 -8.24 12.01 17.02
C ASP A 343 -6.84 11.57 16.54
N GLN A 344 -6.03 12.55 16.10
CA GLN A 344 -4.64 12.30 15.71
C GLN A 344 -3.80 11.88 16.92
N GLN A 345 -4.00 12.55 18.07
CA GLN A 345 -3.33 12.16 19.32
C GLN A 345 -3.72 10.74 19.76
N LEU A 346 -4.99 10.36 19.60
CA LEU A 346 -5.47 9.00 19.91
C LEU A 346 -4.76 7.95 19.06
N LEU A 347 -4.65 8.14 17.74
CA LEU A 347 -3.92 7.23 16.86
C LEU A 347 -2.41 7.16 17.19
N ARG A 348 -1.78 8.30 17.49
CA ARG A 348 -0.35 8.32 17.90
C ARG A 348 -0.12 7.55 19.19
N GLN A 349 -0.99 7.71 20.17
CA GLN A 349 -0.87 7.04 21.45
C GLN A 349 -1.13 5.53 21.32
N ALA A 350 -2.11 5.14 20.51
CA ALA A 350 -2.37 3.72 20.23
C ALA A 350 -1.22 3.05 19.44
N SER A 351 -0.62 3.76 18.48
CA SER A 351 0.45 3.23 17.62
C SER A 351 1.83 3.18 18.28
N SER A 352 2.15 4.11 19.17
CA SER A 352 3.46 4.15 19.84
C SER A 352 3.61 3.14 20.99
N ALA A 353 2.50 2.64 21.54
CA ALA A 353 2.46 1.78 22.74
C ALA A 353 3.29 2.33 23.93
N ALA A 354 3.60 3.63 23.94
CA ALA A 354 4.53 4.23 24.88
C ALA A 354 3.81 4.66 26.17
N ALA A 355 4.27 4.12 27.30
CA ALA A 355 4.02 4.59 28.67
C ALA A 355 2.54 4.71 29.10
N GLN A 356 1.66 3.84 28.59
CA GLN A 356 0.23 3.80 28.95
C GLN A 356 -0.15 2.43 29.51
N GLN A 357 -1.33 2.36 30.12
CA GLN A 357 -1.87 1.11 30.64
C GLN A 357 -2.17 0.12 29.50
N ASP A 358 -1.71 -1.13 29.65
CA ASP A 358 -1.80 -2.16 28.60
C ASP A 358 -3.23 -2.41 28.11
N TRP A 359 -4.21 -2.33 29.02
CA TRP A 359 -5.61 -2.53 28.71
C TRP A 359 -6.11 -1.48 27.68
N TRP A 360 -5.67 -0.23 27.81
CA TRP A 360 -6.13 0.87 26.96
C TRP A 360 -5.49 0.76 25.58
N ASN A 361 -4.16 0.54 25.53
CA ASN A 361 -3.41 0.43 24.29
C ASN A 361 -3.97 -0.68 23.40
N ARG A 362 -4.12 -1.89 23.97
CA ARG A 362 -4.62 -3.05 23.22
C ARG A 362 -6.03 -2.80 22.67
N ARG A 363 -6.92 -2.22 23.46
CA ARG A 363 -8.31 -1.97 23.05
C ARG A 363 -8.46 -0.83 22.05
N ALA A 364 -7.66 0.22 22.17
CA ALA A 364 -7.59 1.26 21.16
C ALA A 364 -7.07 0.70 19.83
N GLN A 365 -6.01 -0.13 19.86
CA GLN A 365 -5.49 -0.84 18.68
C GLN A 365 -6.54 -1.76 18.05
N ASP A 366 -7.24 -2.56 18.85
CA ASP A 366 -8.32 -3.44 18.39
C ASP A 366 -9.45 -2.62 17.74
N GLY A 367 -9.82 -1.47 18.33
CA GLY A 367 -10.83 -0.57 17.77
C GLY A 367 -10.41 0.01 16.42
N PHE A 368 -9.17 0.49 16.31
CA PHE A 368 -8.61 0.93 15.03
C PHE A 368 -8.53 -0.21 14.01
N ALA A 369 -8.20 -1.43 14.42
CA ALA A 369 -8.19 -2.61 13.55
C ALA A 369 -9.59 -2.95 13.00
N VAL A 370 -10.64 -2.81 13.83
CA VAL A 370 -12.04 -2.96 13.39
C VAL A 370 -12.41 -1.85 12.39
N ALA A 371 -12.11 -0.59 12.71
CA ALA A 371 -12.36 0.53 11.80
C ALA A 371 -11.61 0.40 10.47
N SER A 372 -10.39 -0.12 10.51
CA SER A 372 -9.54 -0.37 9.34
C SER A 372 -10.21 -1.30 8.33
N LYS A 373 -10.91 -2.33 8.82
CA LYS A 373 -11.66 -3.28 7.98
C LYS A 373 -12.97 -2.69 7.46
N ALA A 374 -13.66 -1.92 8.30
CA ALA A 374 -14.98 -1.37 7.96
C ALA A 374 -14.91 -0.12 7.07
N SER A 375 -13.91 0.73 7.25
CA SER A 375 -13.78 2.04 6.59
C SER A 375 -12.30 2.41 6.38
N PRO A 376 -11.58 1.66 5.51
CA PRO A 376 -10.14 1.83 5.31
C PRO A 376 -9.75 3.25 4.83
N ALA A 377 -10.62 3.91 4.06
CA ALA A 377 -10.38 5.28 3.59
C ALA A 377 -10.39 6.32 4.73
N ALA A 378 -11.31 6.21 5.69
CA ALA A 378 -11.40 7.13 6.83
C ALA A 378 -10.17 7.01 7.73
N VAL A 379 -9.76 5.78 8.05
CA VAL A 379 -8.54 5.50 8.83
C VAL A 379 -7.30 5.98 8.08
N SER A 380 -7.22 5.77 6.76
CA SER A 380 -6.12 6.26 5.93
C SER A 380 -6.01 7.80 5.96
N SER A 381 -7.14 8.50 5.87
CA SER A 381 -7.17 9.97 5.97
C SER A 381 -6.65 10.44 7.34
N LEU A 382 -7.14 9.83 8.43
CA LEU A 382 -6.67 10.15 9.78
C LEU A 382 -5.16 9.88 9.93
N ALA A 383 -4.65 8.79 9.36
CA ALA A 383 -3.24 8.45 9.40
C ALA A 383 -2.38 9.47 8.63
N TRP A 384 -2.80 9.88 7.43
CA TRP A 384 -2.11 10.93 6.66
C TRP A 384 -2.05 12.25 7.43
N ASP A 385 -3.17 12.69 8.01
CA ASP A 385 -3.21 13.92 8.80
C ASP A 385 -2.34 13.83 10.05
N THR A 386 -2.33 12.67 10.70
CA THR A 386 -1.49 12.41 11.88
C THR A 386 0.00 12.49 11.53
N MET A 387 0.42 11.83 10.45
CA MET A 387 1.81 11.84 9.99
C MET A 387 2.24 13.23 9.48
N ALA A 388 1.33 13.97 8.86
CA ALA A 388 1.58 15.33 8.39
C ALA A 388 1.83 16.32 9.54
N ASN A 389 1.04 16.23 10.61
CA ASN A 389 1.15 17.13 11.75
C ASN A 389 2.20 16.68 12.78
N SER A 390 2.70 15.46 12.70
CA SER A 390 3.64 14.90 13.67
C SER A 390 4.66 13.96 13.02
N PRO A 391 5.71 14.50 12.39
CA PRO A 391 6.66 13.71 11.60
C PRO A 391 7.44 12.67 12.42
N GLN A 392 7.64 12.90 13.72
CA GLN A 392 8.28 11.92 14.61
C GLN A 392 7.47 10.62 14.77
N ASP A 393 6.17 10.65 14.47
CA ASP A 393 5.24 9.53 14.66
C ASP A 393 5.01 8.73 13.37
N ILE A 394 5.70 9.07 12.26
CA ILE A 394 5.58 8.36 10.96
C ILE A 394 5.88 6.87 11.10
N GLU A 395 7.00 6.51 11.74
CA GLU A 395 7.43 5.11 11.84
C GLU A 395 6.47 4.26 12.71
N PRO A 396 6.07 4.69 13.94
CA PRO A 396 5.07 3.96 14.73
C PRO A 396 3.72 3.80 14.01
N VAL A 397 3.20 4.86 13.40
CA VAL A 397 1.91 4.82 12.70
C VAL A 397 1.97 3.87 11.51
N LEU A 398 3.02 3.94 10.68
CA LEU A 398 3.17 3.02 9.55
C LEU A 398 3.36 1.57 10.01
N SER A 399 4.09 1.34 11.11
CA SER A 399 4.22 -0.01 11.68
C SER A 399 2.87 -0.60 12.07
N PHE A 400 2.07 0.18 12.78
CA PHE A 400 0.74 -0.23 13.20
C PHE A 400 -0.16 -0.53 11.99
N LEU A 401 -0.18 0.33 10.97
CA LEU A 401 -1.02 0.14 9.78
C LEU A 401 -0.58 -1.04 8.91
N ASP A 402 0.72 -1.34 8.86
CA ASP A 402 1.26 -2.49 8.16
C ASP A 402 0.79 -3.82 8.80
N GLU A 403 0.82 -3.90 10.14
CA GLU A 403 0.26 -5.03 10.89
C GLU A 403 -1.24 -5.24 10.59
N GLN A 404 -1.98 -4.15 10.36
CA GLN A 404 -3.39 -4.18 9.97
C GLN A 404 -3.62 -4.38 8.45
N LYS A 405 -2.56 -4.56 7.66
CA LYS A 405 -2.59 -4.73 6.19
C LYS A 405 -3.24 -3.56 5.45
N LEU A 406 -3.08 -2.33 5.95
CA LEU A 406 -3.70 -1.13 5.40
C LEU A 406 -2.81 -0.32 4.43
N LEU A 407 -1.56 -0.72 4.18
CA LEU A 407 -0.64 0.08 3.37
C LEU A 407 -1.17 0.36 1.95
N ILE A 408 -1.91 -0.58 1.34
CA ILE A 408 -2.54 -0.40 0.03
C ILE A 408 -3.61 0.70 0.10
N ALA A 409 -4.54 0.60 1.05
CA ALA A 409 -5.58 1.62 1.24
C ALA A 409 -4.98 3.00 1.55
N LEU A 410 -3.91 3.04 2.35
CA LEU A 410 -3.18 4.27 2.65
C LEU A 410 -2.58 4.90 1.39
N THR A 411 -2.04 4.07 0.50
CA THR A 411 -1.48 4.50 -0.79
C THR A 411 -2.57 5.03 -1.73
N GLU A 412 -3.72 4.36 -1.81
CA GLU A 412 -4.84 4.76 -2.66
C GLU A 412 -5.50 6.07 -2.21
N ASN A 413 -5.52 6.33 -0.91
CA ASN A 413 -6.12 7.51 -0.28
C ASN A 413 -5.09 8.59 0.07
N ALA A 414 -3.99 8.69 -0.70
CA ALA A 414 -2.98 9.71 -0.48
C ALA A 414 -3.53 11.13 -0.70
N PRO A 415 -3.16 12.11 0.15
CA PRO A 415 -3.65 13.47 0.05
C PRO A 415 -3.14 14.19 -1.20
N ALA A 416 -3.85 15.25 -1.60
CA ALA A 416 -3.48 16.06 -2.75
C ALA A 416 -2.17 16.85 -2.54
N THR A 417 -1.89 17.25 -1.30
CA THR A 417 -0.73 18.10 -0.95
C THR A 417 -0.12 17.67 0.37
N LEU A 418 1.21 17.59 0.44
CA LEU A 418 1.98 17.40 1.66
C LEU A 418 3.18 18.36 1.72
N PRO A 419 3.59 18.81 2.92
CA PRO A 419 4.84 19.53 3.08
C PRO A 419 6.03 18.65 2.66
N ALA A 420 6.97 19.21 1.88
CA ALA A 420 8.12 18.46 1.35
C ALA A 420 8.95 17.70 2.41
N PRO A 421 9.31 18.28 3.56
CA PRO A 421 10.09 17.56 4.58
C PRO A 421 9.37 16.33 5.14
N VAL A 422 8.03 16.42 5.26
CA VAL A 422 7.20 15.31 5.75
C VAL A 422 7.13 14.21 4.69
N ALA A 423 6.85 14.57 3.44
CA ALA A 423 6.75 13.62 2.34
C ALA A 423 8.08 12.89 2.09
N GLU A 424 9.21 13.60 2.16
CA GLU A 424 10.55 13.00 2.03
C GLU A 424 10.84 12.02 3.18
N SER A 425 10.50 12.39 4.42
CA SER A 425 10.64 11.50 5.58
C SER A 425 9.76 10.26 5.46
N LEU A 426 8.50 10.44 5.04
CA LEU A 426 7.54 9.35 4.85
C LEU A 426 7.96 8.43 3.70
N ALA A 427 8.49 8.98 2.61
CA ALA A 427 9.04 8.20 1.51
C ALA A 427 10.24 7.36 1.94
N GLN A 428 11.15 7.91 2.75
CA GLN A 428 12.28 7.16 3.28
C GLN A 428 11.87 6.02 4.22
N VAL A 429 10.89 6.25 5.10
CA VAL A 429 10.36 5.19 5.98
C VAL A 429 9.63 4.13 5.17
N SER A 430 8.80 4.55 4.22
CA SER A 430 8.07 3.64 3.31
C SER A 430 9.01 2.75 2.50
N ALA A 431 10.10 3.32 1.98
CA ALA A 431 11.13 2.59 1.24
C ALA A 431 11.84 1.54 2.11
N ARG A 432 12.18 1.88 3.36
CA ARG A 432 12.77 0.92 4.32
C ARG A 432 11.84 -0.27 4.60
N ARG A 433 10.52 -0.03 4.59
CA ARG A 433 9.47 -1.04 4.77
C ARG A 433 9.05 -1.74 3.48
N GLN A 434 9.69 -1.44 2.35
CA GLN A 434 9.31 -1.96 1.02
C GLN A 434 7.88 -1.59 0.59
N ALA A 435 7.29 -0.56 1.17
CA ALA A 435 5.99 -0.01 0.80
C ALA A 435 6.15 0.99 -0.36
N TRP A 436 6.52 0.48 -1.54
CA TRP A 436 6.96 1.30 -2.67
C TRP A 436 5.85 2.19 -3.25
N GLY A 437 4.63 1.68 -3.33
CA GLY A 437 3.48 2.50 -3.74
C GLY A 437 3.27 3.71 -2.83
N LEU A 438 3.37 3.52 -1.50
CA LEU A 438 3.25 4.59 -0.52
C LEU A 438 4.38 5.61 -0.64
N CYS A 439 5.61 5.16 -0.88
CA CYS A 439 6.75 6.01 -1.18
C CYS A 439 6.47 6.91 -2.40
N GLY A 440 5.95 6.34 -3.49
CA GLY A 440 5.56 7.09 -4.67
C GLY A 440 4.45 8.10 -4.41
N ALA A 441 3.39 7.67 -3.71
CA ALA A 441 2.24 8.50 -3.40
C ALA A 441 2.60 9.71 -2.50
N ALA A 442 3.49 9.51 -1.52
CA ALA A 442 3.99 10.57 -0.66
C ALA A 442 4.73 11.66 -1.46
N LEU A 443 5.64 11.24 -2.34
CA LEU A 443 6.42 12.16 -3.19
C LEU A 443 5.54 12.90 -4.21
N ALA A 444 4.52 12.23 -4.77
CA ALA A 444 3.51 12.86 -5.62
C ALA A 444 2.66 13.90 -4.89
N ALA A 445 2.56 13.83 -3.56
CA ALA A 445 1.84 14.82 -2.77
C ALA A 445 2.67 16.08 -2.49
N ALA A 446 4.00 16.01 -2.53
CA ALA A 446 4.86 17.17 -2.25
C ALA A 446 5.51 17.80 -3.49
N HIS A 447 5.58 17.10 -4.61
CA HIS A 447 6.39 17.51 -5.76
C HIS A 447 5.66 17.38 -7.09
N ALA A 448 6.07 18.20 -8.06
CA ALA A 448 5.69 18.03 -9.46
C ALA A 448 6.23 16.69 -10.02
N PRO A 449 5.56 16.08 -11.02
CA PRO A 449 5.90 14.76 -11.55
C PRO A 449 7.38 14.51 -11.84
N SER A 450 8.06 15.47 -12.50
CA SER A 450 9.48 15.33 -12.81
C SER A 450 10.36 15.24 -11.56
N LYS A 451 10.05 15.99 -10.50
CA LYS A 451 10.82 15.97 -9.26
C LYS A 451 10.46 14.72 -8.44
N ALA A 452 9.18 14.37 -8.34
CA ALA A 452 8.73 13.14 -7.69
C ALA A 452 9.44 11.89 -8.27
N LEU A 453 9.51 11.79 -9.60
CA LEU A 453 10.27 10.73 -10.29
C LEU A 453 11.75 10.74 -9.89
N SER A 454 12.39 11.91 -9.88
CA SER A 454 13.81 11.99 -9.52
C SER A 454 14.11 11.56 -8.08
N GLU A 455 13.20 11.82 -7.14
CA GLU A 455 13.34 11.38 -5.75
C GLU A 455 13.07 9.86 -5.60
N VAL A 456 12.06 9.32 -6.29
CA VAL A 456 11.82 7.86 -6.32
C VAL A 456 13.05 7.11 -6.81
N LEU A 457 13.71 7.58 -7.86
CA LEU A 457 14.90 6.94 -8.43
C LEU A 457 16.10 6.93 -7.47
N LYS A 458 16.14 7.81 -6.46
CA LYS A 458 17.17 7.77 -5.42
C LYS A 458 16.90 6.70 -4.37
N LEU A 459 15.63 6.35 -4.14
CA LEU A 459 15.19 5.44 -3.09
C LEU A 459 15.00 3.99 -3.59
N ALA A 460 14.38 3.82 -4.75
CA ALA A 460 14.08 2.52 -5.35
C ALA A 460 15.16 2.13 -6.38
N THR A 461 15.82 0.99 -6.17
CA THR A 461 16.92 0.51 -7.03
C THR A 461 16.59 -0.78 -7.79
N THR A 462 15.58 -1.53 -7.35
CA THR A 462 15.17 -2.79 -8.01
C THR A 462 14.04 -2.53 -9.01
N LYS A 463 13.94 -3.37 -10.05
CA LYS A 463 12.92 -3.24 -11.09
C LYS A 463 11.48 -3.30 -10.55
N SER A 464 11.20 -4.18 -9.57
CA SER A 464 9.88 -4.27 -8.94
C SER A 464 9.55 -3.03 -8.10
N ALA A 465 10.50 -2.57 -7.29
CA ALA A 465 10.35 -1.36 -6.47
C ALA A 465 10.11 -0.11 -7.34
N LEU A 466 10.86 0.02 -8.44
CA LEU A 466 10.70 1.11 -9.40
C LEU A 466 9.31 1.10 -10.03
N ARG A 467 8.82 -0.06 -10.48
CA ARG A 467 7.49 -0.17 -11.08
C ARG A 467 6.40 0.37 -10.16
N GLU A 468 6.36 -0.11 -8.91
CA GLU A 468 5.33 0.27 -7.94
C GLU A 468 5.45 1.75 -7.53
N ALA A 469 6.66 2.22 -7.22
CA ALA A 469 6.85 3.60 -6.78
C ALA A 469 6.60 4.62 -7.90
N ILE A 470 7.01 4.33 -9.14
CA ILE A 470 6.82 5.23 -10.29
C ILE A 470 5.33 5.35 -10.65
N GLU A 471 4.57 4.26 -10.59
CA GLU A 471 3.12 4.26 -10.87
C GLU A 471 2.38 5.27 -9.99
N PHE A 472 2.65 5.26 -8.68
CA PHE A 472 2.01 6.20 -7.76
C PHE A 472 2.65 7.60 -7.78
N ALA A 473 3.96 7.71 -8.01
CA ALA A 473 4.65 9.00 -8.10
C ALA A 473 4.18 9.85 -9.30
N LEU A 474 3.81 9.19 -10.39
CA LEU A 474 3.36 9.84 -11.62
C LEU A 474 1.83 9.87 -11.78
N LYS A 475 1.06 9.42 -10.77
CA LYS A 475 -0.42 9.34 -10.82
C LYS A 475 -1.11 10.68 -11.11
N LYS A 476 -0.49 11.80 -10.74
CA LYS A 476 -1.01 13.16 -10.99
C LYS A 476 -0.54 13.78 -12.32
N SER A 477 0.33 13.11 -13.06
CA SER A 477 0.86 13.63 -14.33
C SER A 477 -0.23 13.64 -15.39
N THR A 478 -0.24 14.66 -16.24
CA THR A 478 -1.09 14.63 -17.43
C THR A 478 -0.58 13.57 -18.42
N PRO A 479 -1.44 13.04 -19.31
CA PRO A 479 -1.02 12.11 -20.35
C PRO A 479 0.14 12.63 -21.23
N ALA A 480 0.18 13.94 -21.52
CA ALA A 480 1.25 14.57 -22.29
C ALA A 480 2.57 14.65 -21.49
N GLU A 481 2.51 15.02 -20.21
CA GLU A 481 3.68 15.04 -19.32
C GLU A 481 4.31 13.66 -19.16
N LEU A 482 3.52 12.58 -19.12
CA LEU A 482 4.05 11.21 -19.07
C LEU A 482 4.91 10.87 -20.29
N VAL A 483 4.46 11.28 -21.48
CA VAL A 483 5.21 11.09 -22.72
C VAL A 483 6.49 11.92 -22.72
N GLU A 484 6.42 13.20 -22.32
CA GLU A 484 7.60 14.06 -22.20
C GLU A 484 8.62 13.47 -21.22
N LEU A 485 8.18 13.00 -20.05
CA LEU A 485 9.03 12.38 -19.04
C LEU A 485 9.65 11.08 -19.53
N ALA A 486 8.90 10.23 -20.22
CA ALA A 486 9.42 9.00 -20.83
C ALA A 486 10.55 9.32 -21.81
N VAL A 487 10.30 10.25 -22.75
CA VAL A 487 11.28 10.66 -23.77
C VAL A 487 12.54 11.27 -23.13
N ARG A 488 12.37 12.10 -22.10
CA ARG A 488 13.47 12.82 -21.45
C ARG A 488 14.34 11.92 -20.56
N LYS A 489 13.74 10.93 -19.89
CA LYS A 489 14.41 10.10 -18.89
C LYS A 489 14.81 8.73 -19.39
N ASP A 490 14.14 8.22 -20.43
CA ASP A 490 14.38 6.91 -21.02
C ASP A 490 14.39 5.77 -19.98
N ILE A 491 13.28 5.66 -19.23
CA ILE A 491 13.10 4.66 -18.17
C ILE A 491 11.96 3.73 -18.59
N GLU A 492 12.21 2.41 -18.59
CA GLU A 492 11.29 1.39 -19.09
C GLU A 492 9.89 1.46 -18.43
N GLU A 493 9.85 1.68 -17.11
CA GLU A 493 8.63 1.80 -16.32
C GLU A 493 7.82 3.06 -16.70
N VAL A 494 8.49 4.18 -16.93
CA VAL A 494 7.85 5.44 -17.35
C VAL A 494 7.33 5.31 -18.79
N THR A 495 8.11 4.68 -19.67
CA THR A 495 7.71 4.36 -21.06
C THR A 495 6.47 3.46 -21.09
N ALA A 496 6.33 2.54 -20.14
CA ALA A 496 5.13 1.71 -19.99
C ALA A 496 3.88 2.55 -19.67
N LEU A 497 4.01 3.51 -18.74
CA LEU A 497 2.92 4.41 -18.36
C LEU A 497 2.57 5.37 -19.50
N ALA A 498 3.56 5.91 -20.20
CA ALA A 498 3.38 6.75 -21.38
C ALA A 498 2.63 5.99 -22.49
N ALA A 499 2.97 4.72 -22.75
CA ALA A 499 2.24 3.89 -23.71
C ALA A 499 0.77 3.69 -23.30
N ASN A 500 0.49 3.45 -22.01
CA ASN A 500 -0.88 3.37 -21.51
C ASN A 500 -1.64 4.69 -21.71
N ALA A 501 -0.98 5.82 -21.46
CA ALA A 501 -1.54 7.15 -21.65
C ALA A 501 -1.89 7.43 -23.12
N VAL A 502 -1.03 7.03 -24.07
CA VAL A 502 -1.31 7.14 -25.52
C VAL A 502 -2.46 6.23 -25.95
N VAL A 503 -2.59 5.03 -25.36
CA VAL A 503 -3.75 4.15 -25.61
C VAL A 503 -5.06 4.80 -25.13
N SER A 504 -5.05 5.43 -23.96
CA SER A 504 -6.22 6.13 -23.40
C SER A 504 -6.52 7.48 -24.09
N CYS A 505 -5.50 8.15 -24.62
CA CYS A 505 -5.58 9.43 -25.31
C CYS A 505 -4.88 9.35 -26.68
N PRO A 506 -5.54 8.75 -27.70
CA PRO A 506 -4.96 8.53 -29.02
C PRO A 506 -4.29 9.73 -29.68
N ASN A 507 -4.83 10.94 -29.46
CA ASN A 507 -4.34 12.17 -30.09
C ASN A 507 -2.86 12.47 -29.78
N LEU A 508 -2.32 11.92 -28.68
CA LEU A 508 -0.92 12.09 -28.30
C LEU A 508 0.06 11.45 -29.30
N ILE A 509 -0.37 10.46 -30.08
CA ILE A 509 0.46 9.90 -31.16
C ILE A 509 0.77 10.93 -32.25
N GLY A 510 0.00 12.02 -32.32
CA GLY A 510 0.25 13.14 -33.23
C GLY A 510 1.57 13.89 -32.95
N ASP A 511 2.11 13.77 -31.73
CA ASP A 511 3.38 14.38 -31.33
C ASP A 511 4.59 13.42 -31.50
N PHE A 512 4.41 12.32 -32.25
CA PHE A 512 5.44 11.31 -32.46
C PHE A 512 6.72 11.90 -33.05
N ASP A 513 7.81 11.83 -32.28
CA ASP A 513 9.14 12.27 -32.71
C ASP A 513 9.95 11.12 -33.30
N TRP A 514 10.17 11.19 -34.61
CA TRP A 514 10.93 10.22 -35.40
C TRP A 514 12.43 10.18 -35.05
N ALA A 515 12.96 11.17 -34.34
CA ALA A 515 14.35 11.20 -33.90
C ALA A 515 14.58 10.50 -32.55
N SER A 516 13.52 10.21 -31.79
CA SER A 516 13.62 9.69 -30.43
C SER A 516 13.37 8.17 -30.36
N PRO A 517 14.36 7.36 -29.96
CA PRO A 517 14.18 5.91 -29.81
C PRO A 517 13.06 5.51 -28.83
N VAL A 518 12.80 6.35 -27.82
CA VAL A 518 11.77 6.09 -26.80
C VAL A 518 10.37 6.08 -27.43
N TRP A 519 10.12 6.94 -28.42
CA TRP A 519 8.83 6.96 -29.12
C TRP A 519 8.54 5.65 -29.85
N PHE A 520 9.56 4.96 -30.35
CA PHE A 520 9.39 3.64 -30.97
C PHE A 520 9.04 2.55 -29.94
N ASP A 521 9.59 2.62 -28.72
CA ASP A 521 9.19 1.73 -27.62
C ASP A 521 7.74 1.98 -27.18
N ILE A 522 7.34 3.25 -27.08
CA ILE A 522 5.95 3.64 -26.81
C ILE A 522 5.06 3.05 -27.90
N LEU A 523 5.39 3.27 -29.17
CA LEU A 523 4.63 2.76 -30.31
C LEU A 523 4.48 1.24 -30.30
N GLN A 524 5.55 0.50 -30.02
CA GLN A 524 5.50 -0.97 -29.90
C GLN A 524 4.45 -1.39 -28.88
N ARG A 525 4.51 -0.83 -27.66
CA ARG A 525 3.58 -1.15 -26.56
C ARG A 525 2.15 -0.72 -26.85
N VAL A 526 1.98 0.43 -27.51
CA VAL A 526 0.67 0.92 -27.95
C VAL A 526 0.07 -0.04 -28.99
N ALA A 527 0.86 -0.46 -29.99
CA ALA A 527 0.41 -1.35 -31.04
C ALA A 527 0.03 -2.75 -30.54
N ASP A 528 0.73 -3.25 -29.50
CA ASP A 528 0.39 -4.51 -28.82
C ASP A 528 -1.02 -4.46 -28.22
N LYS A 529 -1.48 -3.29 -27.77
CA LYS A 529 -2.82 -3.07 -27.17
C LYS A 529 -3.86 -2.59 -28.19
N ARG A 530 -3.44 -1.78 -29.17
CA ARG A 530 -4.30 -1.16 -30.20
C ARG A 530 -3.60 -1.22 -31.55
N ARG A 531 -3.88 -2.27 -32.32
CA ARG A 531 -3.25 -2.51 -33.64
C ARG A 531 -3.41 -1.36 -34.64
N THR A 532 -4.48 -0.58 -34.56
CA THR A 532 -4.73 0.54 -35.49
C THR A 532 -3.86 1.77 -35.22
N ALA A 533 -3.22 1.87 -34.05
CA ALA A 533 -2.44 3.05 -33.67
C ALA A 533 -1.26 3.32 -34.62
N ALA A 534 -0.70 2.27 -35.24
CA ALA A 534 0.36 2.41 -36.22
C ALA A 534 -0.07 3.29 -37.42
N ALA A 535 -1.31 3.16 -37.88
CA ALA A 535 -1.82 3.95 -39.01
C ALA A 535 -2.01 5.44 -38.68
N GLU A 536 -2.05 5.79 -37.39
CA GLU A 536 -2.24 7.16 -36.90
C GLU A 536 -0.92 7.92 -36.73
N VAL A 537 0.23 7.25 -36.91
CA VAL A 537 1.55 7.89 -36.80
C VAL A 537 1.73 8.95 -37.89
N PRO A 538 1.97 10.22 -37.54
CA PRO A 538 2.05 11.33 -38.48
C PRO A 538 3.31 11.26 -39.35
N ASN A 539 3.23 11.85 -40.54
CA ASN A 539 4.36 12.07 -41.44
C ASN A 539 5.21 10.83 -41.78
N ARG A 540 4.63 9.62 -41.72
CA ARG A 540 5.30 8.33 -41.92
C ARG A 540 6.41 8.32 -42.97
N VAL A 541 6.11 8.76 -44.19
CA VAL A 541 7.08 8.73 -45.30
C VAL A 541 8.29 9.63 -45.02
N LYS A 542 8.04 10.88 -44.59
CA LYS A 542 9.11 11.83 -44.25
C LYS A 542 9.90 11.37 -43.02
N GLY A 543 9.22 10.82 -42.02
CA GLY A 543 9.85 10.32 -40.80
C GLY A 543 10.80 9.15 -41.05
N ILE A 544 10.36 8.14 -41.81
CA ILE A 544 11.23 7.02 -42.21
C ILE A 544 12.40 7.52 -43.08
N GLN A 545 12.15 8.49 -43.96
CA GLN A 545 13.22 9.12 -44.73
C GLN A 545 14.27 9.76 -43.81
N SER A 546 13.87 10.48 -42.76
CA SER A 546 14.78 11.05 -41.77
C SER A 546 15.59 9.99 -41.01
N ILE A 547 14.99 8.84 -40.67
CA ILE A 547 15.72 7.70 -40.07
C ILE A 547 16.83 7.20 -41.01
N ILE A 548 16.52 7.07 -42.30
CA ILE A 548 17.48 6.60 -43.33
C ILE A 548 18.60 7.63 -43.51
N GLU A 549 18.26 8.92 -43.61
CA GLU A 549 19.23 10.01 -43.76
C GLU A 549 20.14 10.15 -42.54
N ALA A 550 19.62 9.90 -41.33
CA ALA A 550 20.39 9.86 -40.10
C ALA A 550 21.29 8.61 -39.98
N GLY A 551 21.11 7.60 -40.84
CA GLY A 551 21.89 6.37 -40.81
C GLY A 551 21.61 5.48 -39.61
N GLU A 552 20.38 5.52 -39.07
CA GLU A 552 19.99 4.79 -37.85
C GLU A 552 19.95 3.28 -38.06
N LYS A 553 20.62 2.53 -37.16
CA LYS A 553 20.78 1.06 -37.22
C LYS A 553 20.23 0.33 -36.00
N SER A 554 19.69 1.07 -35.04
CA SER A 554 19.25 0.55 -33.75
C SER A 554 18.07 -0.41 -33.93
N LYS A 555 18.17 -1.59 -33.30
CA LYS A 555 17.04 -2.53 -33.19
C LYS A 555 15.84 -1.89 -32.49
N ARG A 556 16.07 -0.93 -31.60
CA ARG A 556 15.03 -0.22 -30.85
C ARG A 556 14.11 0.62 -31.76
N VAL A 557 14.60 1.05 -32.92
CA VAL A 557 13.83 1.81 -33.91
C VAL A 557 13.23 0.88 -34.97
N TRP A 558 14.05 -0.01 -35.54
CA TRP A 558 13.61 -0.88 -36.64
C TRP A 558 12.68 -2.01 -36.20
N ALA A 559 12.81 -2.56 -34.98
CA ALA A 559 11.93 -3.63 -34.53
C ALA A 559 10.48 -3.15 -34.39
N PRO A 560 10.18 -1.99 -33.76
CA PRO A 560 8.83 -1.45 -33.73
C PRO A 560 8.28 -1.10 -35.10
N LEU A 561 9.09 -0.53 -36.01
CA LEU A 561 8.62 -0.23 -37.36
C LEU A 561 8.17 -1.49 -38.12
N VAL A 562 8.91 -2.59 -37.98
CA VAL A 562 8.61 -3.85 -38.66
C VAL A 562 7.46 -4.60 -37.99
N SER A 563 7.39 -4.61 -36.67
CA SER A 563 6.32 -5.28 -35.93
C SER A 563 4.95 -4.61 -36.14
N THR A 564 4.93 -3.28 -36.26
CA THR A 564 3.72 -2.46 -36.44
C THR A 564 3.31 -2.30 -37.90
N GLY A 565 4.09 -2.84 -38.85
CA GLY A 565 3.80 -2.75 -40.28
C GLY A 565 4.14 -1.39 -40.90
N LEU A 566 4.85 -0.51 -40.19
CA LEU A 566 5.27 0.80 -40.69
C LEU A 566 6.55 0.75 -41.53
N ALA A 567 7.30 -0.35 -41.51
CA ALA A 567 8.49 -0.56 -42.32
C ALA A 567 8.21 -0.83 -43.82
N ASP A 568 7.07 -0.35 -44.35
CA ASP A 568 6.81 -0.30 -45.80
C ASP A 568 7.54 0.91 -46.42
N LEU A 569 8.64 0.62 -47.12
CA LEU A 569 9.49 1.62 -47.75
C LEU A 569 9.09 1.95 -49.18
N SER A 570 7.98 1.41 -49.70
CA SER A 570 7.64 1.48 -51.13
C SER A 570 7.49 2.92 -51.63
N LYS A 571 6.95 3.81 -50.78
CA LYS A 571 6.73 5.23 -51.05
C LYS A 571 7.86 6.14 -50.51
N VAL A 572 8.91 5.57 -49.92
CA VAL A 572 10.00 6.32 -49.29
C VAL A 572 11.10 6.62 -50.33
N PRO A 573 11.49 7.89 -50.51
CA PRO A 573 12.64 8.24 -51.36
C PRO A 573 13.94 7.60 -50.87
N ASN A 574 14.86 7.27 -51.78
CA ASN A 574 16.17 6.68 -51.43
C ASN A 574 16.11 5.39 -50.60
N ARG A 575 15.00 4.62 -50.67
CA ARG A 575 14.81 3.37 -49.91
C ARG A 575 15.94 2.34 -50.08
N ALA A 576 16.69 2.37 -51.19
CA ALA A 576 17.84 1.51 -51.41
C ALA A 576 18.90 1.63 -50.30
N ASN A 577 19.05 2.82 -49.72
CA ASN A 577 19.99 3.07 -48.62
C ASN A 577 19.54 2.42 -47.30
N ALA A 578 18.24 2.18 -47.14
CA ALA A 578 17.68 1.59 -45.92
C ALA A 578 18.08 0.13 -45.72
N TRP A 579 18.30 -0.63 -46.79
CA TRP A 579 18.58 -2.07 -46.70
C TRP A 579 19.86 -2.38 -45.92
N ALA A 580 20.86 -1.50 -45.99
CA ALA A 580 22.10 -1.61 -45.21
C ALA A 580 21.97 -1.16 -43.74
N LEU A 581 20.88 -0.45 -43.40
CA LEU A 581 20.62 0.08 -42.07
C LEU A 581 19.75 -0.87 -41.23
N ILE A 582 18.82 -1.58 -41.88
CA ILE A 582 17.90 -2.50 -41.21
C ILE A 582 18.69 -3.70 -40.66
N PRO A 583 18.57 -4.01 -39.34
CA PRO A 583 19.19 -5.19 -38.75
C PRO A 583 18.75 -6.48 -39.45
N THR A 584 19.67 -7.44 -39.60
CA THR A 584 19.48 -8.69 -40.35
C THR A 584 18.23 -9.47 -39.93
N ASP A 585 17.93 -9.49 -38.63
CA ASP A 585 16.77 -10.19 -38.05
C ASP A 585 15.42 -9.68 -38.58
N PHE A 586 15.39 -8.44 -39.09
CA PHE A 586 14.17 -7.77 -39.54
C PHE A 586 14.12 -7.53 -41.06
N GLN A 587 15.23 -7.76 -41.78
CA GLN A 587 15.33 -7.48 -43.21
C GLN A 587 14.28 -8.22 -44.04
N SER A 588 14.13 -9.54 -43.86
CA SER A 588 13.16 -10.34 -44.62
C SER A 588 11.72 -9.83 -44.43
N LYS A 589 11.34 -9.48 -43.20
CA LYS A 589 9.99 -8.98 -42.92
C LYS A 589 9.76 -7.57 -43.44
N ALA A 590 10.77 -6.68 -43.33
CA ALA A 590 10.72 -5.35 -43.94
C ALA A 590 10.63 -5.42 -45.47
N LEU A 591 11.37 -6.33 -46.11
CA LEU A 591 11.31 -6.59 -47.54
C LEU A 591 9.94 -7.09 -47.97
N SER A 592 9.36 -8.05 -47.23
CA SER A 592 8.02 -8.57 -47.52
C SER A 592 6.93 -7.49 -47.40
N LEU A 593 6.99 -6.65 -46.37
CA LEU A 593 6.09 -5.50 -46.20
C LEU A 593 6.24 -4.49 -47.34
N THR A 594 7.48 -4.16 -47.70
CA THR A 594 7.78 -3.21 -48.78
C THR A 594 7.40 -3.77 -50.16
N ALA A 595 7.62 -5.06 -50.41
CA ALA A 595 7.21 -5.72 -51.65
C ALA A 595 5.69 -5.71 -51.79
N SER A 596 4.97 -6.00 -50.71
CA SER A 596 3.49 -5.92 -50.67
C SER A 596 2.99 -4.50 -50.93
N GLY A 597 3.58 -3.50 -50.25
CA GLY A 597 3.23 -2.08 -50.44
C GLY A 597 3.55 -1.57 -51.84
N TRP A 598 4.67 -2.03 -52.43
CA TRP A 598 5.05 -1.70 -53.80
C TRP A 598 4.08 -2.30 -54.81
N VAL A 599 3.73 -3.59 -54.69
CA VAL A 599 2.74 -4.22 -55.58
C VAL A 599 1.37 -3.58 -55.45
N ALA A 600 0.92 -3.25 -54.24
CA ALA A 600 -0.33 -2.51 -54.05
C ALA A 600 -0.29 -1.14 -54.75
N SER A 601 0.79 -0.38 -54.56
CA SER A 601 0.96 0.94 -55.19
C SER A 601 1.02 0.86 -56.72
N LEU A 602 1.56 -0.25 -57.25
CA LEU A 602 1.61 -0.54 -58.68
C LEU A 602 0.21 -0.84 -59.24
N LEU A 603 -0.59 -1.66 -58.52
CA LEU A 603 -1.99 -1.96 -58.89
C LEU A 603 -2.87 -0.72 -58.91
N ASP A 604 -2.63 0.21 -57.96
CA ASP A 604 -3.34 1.48 -57.87
C ASP A 604 -2.87 2.52 -58.91
N GLY A 605 -1.86 2.20 -59.73
CA GLY A 605 -1.29 3.10 -60.75
C GLY A 605 -0.50 4.29 -60.18
N THR A 606 -0.17 4.25 -58.89
CA THR A 606 0.50 5.36 -58.18
C THR A 606 2.03 5.26 -58.15
N ALA A 607 2.58 4.06 -58.42
CA ALA A 607 4.02 3.83 -58.46
C ALA A 607 4.54 3.74 -59.91
N PRO A 608 5.63 4.44 -60.26
CA PRO A 608 6.34 4.18 -61.50
C PRO A 608 7.06 2.82 -61.43
N MET A 609 7.28 2.18 -62.58
CA MET A 609 8.17 1.02 -62.78
C MET A 609 9.64 1.41 -62.58
N ALA A 610 9.99 2.05 -61.47
CA ALA A 610 11.37 2.38 -61.14
C ALA A 610 12.18 1.08 -60.97
N SER A 611 13.46 1.10 -61.35
CA SER A 611 14.37 -0.04 -61.23
C SER A 611 14.35 -0.58 -59.79
N LEU A 612 13.75 -1.75 -59.60
CA LEU A 612 13.77 -2.45 -58.32
C LEU A 612 15.21 -2.81 -57.97
N GLU A 613 15.74 -2.19 -56.92
CA GLU A 613 17.04 -2.54 -56.37
C GLU A 613 17.02 -3.95 -55.77
N GLU A 614 18.13 -4.68 -55.84
CA GLU A 614 18.30 -5.88 -55.02
C GLU A 614 18.61 -5.42 -53.58
N PRO A 615 17.99 -5.99 -52.53
CA PRO A 615 17.26 -7.27 -52.48
C PRO A 615 15.73 -7.20 -52.69
N LEU A 616 15.12 -6.01 -52.80
CA LEU A 616 13.66 -5.85 -52.97
C LEU A 616 13.15 -6.53 -54.25
N GLY A 617 13.91 -6.43 -55.34
CA GLY A 617 13.58 -7.09 -56.60
C GLY A 617 13.42 -8.61 -56.45
N ALA A 618 14.28 -9.27 -55.67
CA ALA A 618 14.17 -10.70 -55.39
C ALA A 618 12.87 -11.04 -54.64
N GLU A 619 12.54 -10.28 -53.61
CA GLU A 619 11.33 -10.51 -52.80
C GLU A 619 10.04 -10.31 -53.62
N VAL A 620 9.98 -9.25 -54.43
CA VAL A 620 8.85 -9.00 -55.35
C VAL A 620 8.68 -10.17 -56.32
N ARG A 621 9.77 -10.72 -56.88
CA ARG A 621 9.71 -11.88 -57.77
C ARG A 621 9.20 -13.13 -57.06
N VAL A 622 9.64 -13.38 -55.83
CA VAL A 622 9.12 -14.49 -55.01
C VAL A 622 7.62 -14.32 -54.79
N MET A 623 7.17 -13.11 -54.44
CA MET A 623 5.75 -12.83 -54.21
C MET A 623 4.91 -12.98 -55.49
N LEU A 624 5.42 -12.53 -56.63
CA LEU A 624 4.74 -12.68 -57.93
C LEU A 624 4.71 -14.14 -58.42
N ARG A 625 5.73 -14.95 -58.10
CA ARG A 625 5.79 -16.38 -58.46
C ARG A 625 4.74 -17.20 -57.70
N HIS A 626 4.50 -16.90 -56.43
CA HIS A 626 3.66 -17.72 -55.55
C HIS A 626 2.22 -17.20 -55.37
N SER A 627 1.85 -16.09 -56.03
CA SER A 627 0.52 -15.49 -55.88
C SER A 627 -0.24 -15.39 -57.21
N ASP A 628 -1.57 -15.49 -57.14
CA ASP A 628 -2.46 -15.26 -58.29
C ASP A 628 -2.55 -13.77 -58.72
N VAL A 629 -1.65 -12.93 -58.19
CA VAL A 629 -1.59 -11.50 -58.48
C VAL A 629 -1.37 -11.28 -59.97
N LEU A 630 -0.40 -11.98 -60.60
CA LEU A 630 -0.11 -11.81 -62.02
C LEU A 630 -1.31 -12.20 -62.91
N ALA A 631 -2.05 -13.24 -62.54
CA ALA A 631 -3.27 -13.60 -63.25
C ALA A 631 -4.36 -12.52 -63.11
N THR A 632 -4.49 -11.95 -61.92
CA THR A 632 -5.43 -10.85 -61.65
C THR A 632 -5.05 -9.57 -62.42
N VAL A 633 -3.75 -9.25 -62.49
CA VAL A 633 -3.23 -8.08 -63.23
C VAL A 633 -3.40 -8.26 -64.73
N ALA A 634 -3.11 -9.44 -65.27
CA ALA A 634 -3.32 -9.75 -66.68
C ALA A 634 -4.78 -9.49 -67.11
N GLN A 635 -5.73 -9.73 -66.21
CA GLN A 635 -7.15 -9.52 -66.47
C GLN A 635 -7.57 -8.05 -66.31
N LYS A 636 -7.25 -7.42 -65.17
CA LYS A 636 -7.78 -6.10 -64.81
C LYS A 636 -6.97 -4.94 -65.39
N HIS A 637 -5.67 -5.13 -65.58
CA HIS A 637 -4.72 -4.10 -66.00
C HIS A 637 -3.73 -4.66 -67.03
N PRO A 638 -4.17 -4.99 -68.26
CA PRO A 638 -3.35 -5.68 -69.25
C PRO A 638 -2.08 -4.92 -69.65
N VAL A 639 -2.10 -3.58 -69.67
CA VAL A 639 -0.91 -2.76 -69.95
C VAL A 639 0.14 -2.92 -68.85
N LEU A 640 -0.31 -2.87 -67.59
CA LEU A 640 0.57 -3.04 -66.44
C LEU A 640 1.18 -4.44 -66.39
N PHE A 641 0.39 -5.46 -66.71
CA PHE A 641 0.88 -6.83 -66.83
C PHE A 641 2.06 -6.94 -67.82
N ILE A 642 1.91 -6.32 -68.99
CA ILE A 642 2.96 -6.31 -70.03
C ILE A 642 4.25 -5.66 -69.49
N SER A 643 4.14 -4.53 -68.80
CA SER A 643 5.30 -3.88 -68.16
C SER A 643 5.97 -4.80 -67.13
N ILE A 644 5.19 -5.50 -66.28
CA ILE A 644 5.73 -6.42 -65.26
C ILE A 644 6.49 -7.58 -65.90
N ILE A 645 5.95 -8.20 -66.95
CA ILE A 645 6.60 -9.35 -67.60
C ILE A 645 7.86 -8.99 -68.36
N ASN A 646 7.95 -7.77 -68.87
CA ASN A 646 9.11 -7.30 -69.60
C ASN A 646 10.26 -6.89 -68.68
N GLU A 647 9.97 -6.31 -67.51
CA GLU A 647 10.99 -5.67 -66.67
C GLU A 647 11.27 -6.38 -65.34
N VAL A 648 10.31 -7.13 -64.79
CA VAL A 648 10.38 -7.65 -63.40
C VAL A 648 10.38 -9.18 -63.35
N HIS A 649 9.35 -9.84 -63.88
CA HIS A 649 9.18 -11.30 -63.83
C HIS A 649 8.30 -11.77 -64.99
N PRO A 650 8.71 -12.76 -65.82
CA PRO A 650 9.75 -13.77 -65.55
C PRO A 650 11.18 -13.40 -65.99
N ARG A 651 12.21 -13.97 -65.35
CA ARG A 651 13.64 -13.77 -65.72
C ARG A 651 14.30 -14.99 -66.36
N SER A 652 13.66 -16.15 -66.33
CA SER A 652 14.18 -17.40 -66.86
C SER A 652 13.08 -18.19 -67.56
N ASP A 653 13.50 -19.16 -68.39
CA ASP A 653 12.59 -20.10 -69.07
C ASP A 653 11.69 -20.82 -68.05
N HIS A 654 12.27 -21.27 -66.93
CA HIS A 654 11.54 -21.92 -65.83
C HIS A 654 10.52 -20.99 -65.15
N ASP A 655 10.88 -19.72 -64.90
CA ASP A 655 9.93 -18.74 -64.34
C ASP A 655 8.73 -18.53 -65.27
N CYS A 656 8.99 -18.47 -66.58
CA CYS A 656 7.93 -18.30 -67.56
C CYS A 656 7.01 -19.52 -67.62
N VAL A 657 7.54 -20.74 -67.46
CA VAL A 657 6.74 -21.96 -67.30
C VAL A 657 5.82 -21.85 -66.07
N GLY A 658 6.37 -21.45 -64.92
CA GLY A 658 5.58 -21.24 -63.70
C GLY A 658 4.48 -20.19 -63.86
N LEU A 659 4.76 -19.08 -64.56
CA LEU A 659 3.77 -18.07 -64.91
C LEU A 659 2.65 -18.65 -65.81
N LEU A 660 3.00 -19.41 -66.84
CA LEU A 660 2.03 -20.05 -67.73
C LEU A 660 1.12 -21.01 -66.95
N ASP A 661 1.68 -21.76 -66.00
CA ASP A 661 0.93 -22.66 -65.13
C ASP A 661 -0.01 -21.91 -64.17
N SER A 662 0.43 -20.80 -63.59
CA SER A 662 -0.43 -19.93 -62.76
C SER A 662 -1.59 -19.33 -63.57
N LEU A 663 -1.30 -18.80 -64.77
CA LEU A 663 -2.32 -18.28 -65.68
C LEU A 663 -3.28 -19.37 -66.17
N ALA A 664 -2.83 -20.62 -66.25
CA ALA A 664 -3.67 -21.77 -66.51
C ALA A 664 -4.51 -22.13 -65.27
N GLY A 665 -3.97 -22.07 -64.06
CA GLY A 665 -4.73 -22.33 -62.83
C GLY A 665 -5.90 -21.35 -62.63
N ALA A 666 -5.76 -20.11 -63.10
CA ALA A 666 -6.77 -19.07 -62.96
C ALA A 666 -8.09 -19.40 -63.69
N ARG A 667 -9.23 -19.13 -63.05
CA ARG A 667 -10.59 -19.41 -63.57
C ARG A 667 -11.01 -18.54 -64.77
N THR A 668 -10.20 -17.57 -65.17
CA THR A 668 -10.54 -16.53 -66.14
C THR A 668 -9.73 -16.65 -67.43
N ARG A 669 -10.32 -16.24 -68.57
CA ARG A 669 -9.65 -16.29 -69.87
C ARG A 669 -8.54 -15.25 -69.98
N LEU A 670 -7.37 -15.65 -70.46
CA LEU A 670 -6.25 -14.75 -70.77
C LEU A 670 -6.60 -13.87 -71.98
N ALA A 671 -6.52 -12.56 -71.83
CA ALA A 671 -6.78 -11.61 -72.90
C ALA A 671 -5.70 -11.67 -74.01
N SER A 672 -6.06 -11.29 -75.24
CA SER A 672 -5.19 -11.39 -76.41
C SER A 672 -3.90 -10.55 -76.29
N GLY A 673 -3.98 -9.34 -75.74
CA GLY A 673 -2.81 -8.46 -75.53
C GLY A 673 -1.74 -9.07 -74.62
N PRO A 674 -2.07 -9.41 -73.36
CA PRO A 674 -1.18 -10.14 -72.46
C PRO A 674 -0.65 -11.45 -73.05
N ALA A 675 -1.49 -12.22 -73.74
CA ALA A 675 -1.08 -13.47 -74.38
C ALA A 675 -0.01 -13.24 -75.46
N ALA A 676 -0.22 -12.26 -76.34
CA ALA A 676 0.75 -11.92 -77.39
C ALA A 676 2.07 -11.40 -76.81
N ALA A 677 2.02 -10.62 -75.72
CA ALA A 677 3.21 -10.13 -75.05
C ALA A 677 4.04 -11.25 -74.42
N ILE A 678 3.41 -12.24 -73.77
CA ILE A 678 4.11 -13.43 -73.25
C ILE A 678 4.74 -14.22 -74.41
N GLY A 679 4.01 -14.43 -75.49
CA GLY A 679 4.53 -15.15 -76.65
C GLY A 679 5.71 -14.42 -77.31
N THR A 680 5.63 -13.09 -77.41
CA THR A 680 6.75 -12.25 -77.86
C THR A 680 7.96 -12.38 -76.93
N LEU A 681 7.76 -12.34 -75.61
CA LEU A 681 8.83 -12.51 -74.64
C LEU A 681 9.52 -13.89 -74.77
N ILE A 682 8.74 -14.96 -74.90
CA ILE A 682 9.24 -16.33 -75.11
C ILE A 682 10.07 -16.40 -76.40
N ARG A 683 9.57 -15.77 -77.48
CA ARG A 683 10.25 -15.70 -78.77
C ARG A 683 11.60 -15.00 -78.63
N ASP A 684 11.58 -13.78 -78.11
CA ASP A 684 12.74 -12.89 -78.08
C ASP A 684 13.85 -13.43 -77.15
N ARG A 685 13.48 -14.22 -76.14
CA ARG A 685 14.42 -14.87 -75.20
C ARG A 685 14.76 -16.33 -75.54
N PHE A 686 14.20 -16.89 -76.61
CA PHE A 686 14.39 -18.28 -77.03
C PHE A 686 14.09 -19.33 -75.95
N TRP A 687 13.04 -19.10 -75.15
CA TRP A 687 12.64 -19.97 -74.04
C TRP A 687 11.86 -21.20 -74.52
N ARG A 688 12.58 -22.28 -74.81
CA ARG A 688 12.02 -23.51 -75.40
C ARG A 688 11.07 -24.25 -74.47
N SER A 689 11.33 -24.24 -73.17
CA SER A 689 10.50 -24.97 -72.20
C SER A 689 9.15 -24.27 -72.03
N ALA A 690 9.15 -22.94 -71.94
CA ALA A 690 7.95 -22.11 -71.93
C ALA A 690 7.16 -22.21 -73.25
N ALA A 691 7.85 -22.26 -74.39
CA ALA A 691 7.21 -22.46 -75.70
C ALA A 691 6.49 -23.83 -75.78
N SER A 692 7.17 -24.91 -75.39
CA SER A 692 6.57 -26.26 -75.33
C SER A 692 5.41 -26.33 -74.34
N ARG A 693 5.55 -25.70 -73.16
CA ARG A 693 4.47 -25.64 -72.17
C ARG A 693 3.26 -24.85 -72.68
N ALA A 694 3.47 -23.72 -73.37
CA ALA A 694 2.40 -22.95 -73.99
C ALA A 694 1.65 -23.79 -75.04
N ALA A 695 2.38 -24.56 -75.86
CA ALA A 695 1.77 -25.47 -76.84
C ALA A 695 0.93 -26.56 -76.17
N SER A 696 1.45 -27.20 -75.10
CA SER A 696 0.70 -28.18 -74.29
C SER A 696 -0.59 -27.59 -73.70
N LEU A 697 -0.53 -26.36 -73.16
CA LEU A 697 -1.72 -25.67 -72.64
C LEU A 697 -2.71 -25.31 -73.75
N ALA A 698 -2.22 -24.92 -74.93
CA ALA A 698 -3.06 -24.57 -76.08
C ALA A 698 -3.81 -25.77 -76.68
N GLN A 699 -3.33 -27.01 -76.47
CA GLN A 699 -4.08 -28.20 -76.88
C GLN A 699 -5.45 -28.25 -76.20
N THR A 700 -5.51 -27.94 -74.91
CA THR A 700 -6.73 -28.02 -74.10
C THR A 700 -7.49 -26.69 -73.99
N ARG A 701 -6.82 -25.55 -74.21
CA ARG A 701 -7.38 -24.22 -73.95
C ARG A 701 -7.03 -23.21 -75.03
N ASP A 702 -8.04 -22.79 -75.80
CA ASP A 702 -7.88 -21.88 -76.94
C ASP A 702 -7.22 -20.54 -76.59
N GLN A 703 -7.34 -20.06 -75.35
CA GLN A 703 -6.76 -18.79 -74.92
C GLN A 703 -5.22 -18.74 -75.02
N PHE A 704 -4.53 -19.88 -74.94
CA PHE A 704 -3.08 -19.96 -75.09
C PHE A 704 -2.65 -20.02 -76.55
N LEU A 705 -3.56 -20.17 -77.52
CA LEU A 705 -3.24 -20.09 -78.95
C LEU A 705 -2.66 -18.73 -79.33
N ALA A 706 -3.09 -17.65 -78.65
CA ALA A 706 -2.56 -16.31 -78.87
C ALA A 706 -1.09 -16.18 -78.42
N VAL A 707 -0.71 -16.85 -77.31
CA VAL A 707 0.70 -16.96 -76.90
C VAL A 707 1.48 -17.73 -77.96
N CYS A 708 0.94 -18.88 -78.38
CA CYS A 708 1.60 -19.78 -79.31
C CYS A 708 1.88 -19.13 -80.66
N LYS A 709 0.93 -18.33 -81.19
CA LYS A 709 1.08 -17.61 -82.47
C LYS A 709 2.34 -16.75 -82.54
N GLU A 710 2.72 -16.13 -81.43
CA GLU A 710 3.88 -15.23 -81.37
C GLU A 710 5.22 -15.98 -81.20
N CYS A 711 5.21 -17.19 -80.60
CA CYS A 711 6.41 -17.99 -80.34
C CYS A 711 6.55 -19.28 -81.16
N LEU A 712 5.77 -19.47 -82.23
CA LEU A 712 5.83 -20.66 -83.11
C LEU A 712 7.26 -21.03 -83.54
N ASN A 713 8.10 -20.04 -83.84
CA ASN A 713 9.47 -20.26 -84.34
C ASN A 713 10.45 -20.76 -83.27
N VAL A 714 10.07 -20.70 -81.98
CA VAL A 714 10.86 -21.22 -80.86
C VAL A 714 10.42 -22.63 -80.45
N MET A 715 9.21 -23.03 -80.84
CA MET A 715 8.66 -24.35 -80.55
C MET A 715 9.38 -25.45 -81.32
N SER A 716 9.34 -26.67 -80.78
CA SER A 716 9.69 -27.85 -81.56
C SER A 716 8.69 -28.05 -82.70
N PHE A 717 9.07 -28.81 -83.73
CA PHE A 717 8.15 -29.17 -84.81
C PHE A 717 6.89 -29.86 -84.27
N TRP A 718 7.03 -30.75 -83.28
CA TRP A 718 5.90 -31.50 -82.71
C TRP A 718 4.95 -30.66 -81.87
N ASP A 719 5.46 -29.61 -81.24
CA ASP A 719 4.64 -28.63 -80.52
C ASP A 719 3.93 -27.68 -81.49
N SER A 720 4.60 -27.28 -82.57
CA SER A 720 4.07 -26.31 -83.55
C SER A 720 3.17 -26.92 -84.62
N PHE A 721 3.38 -28.18 -85.02
CA PHE A 721 2.61 -28.85 -86.08
C PHE A 721 1.09 -28.92 -85.82
N PRO A 722 0.61 -29.38 -84.64
CA PRO A 722 -0.83 -29.36 -84.33
C PRO A 722 -1.41 -27.94 -84.34
N LEU A 723 -0.59 -26.95 -83.99
CA LEU A 723 -0.99 -25.54 -83.96
C LEU A 723 -1.08 -24.94 -85.36
N TYR A 724 -0.16 -25.26 -86.28
CA TYR A 724 -0.24 -24.83 -87.67
C TYR A 724 -1.55 -25.26 -88.33
N LEU A 725 -1.93 -26.53 -88.15
CA LEU A 725 -3.20 -27.08 -88.64
C LEU A 725 -4.40 -26.33 -88.05
N ARG A 726 -4.36 -26.03 -86.75
CA ARG A 726 -5.45 -25.35 -86.03
C ARG A 726 -5.54 -23.85 -86.34
N ILE A 727 -4.44 -23.21 -86.71
CA ILE A 727 -4.35 -21.78 -87.08
C ILE A 727 -4.57 -21.58 -88.59
N GLY A 728 -4.56 -22.65 -89.40
CA GLY A 728 -4.78 -22.58 -90.84
C GLY A 728 -3.60 -21.96 -91.61
N LYS A 729 -2.38 -22.01 -91.05
CA LYS A 729 -1.16 -21.58 -91.74
C LYS A 729 -0.62 -22.75 -92.56
N ALA A 730 -0.19 -22.48 -93.80
CA ALA A 730 0.49 -23.47 -94.62
C ALA A 730 1.77 -23.96 -93.92
N VAL A 731 1.88 -25.27 -93.72
CA VAL A 731 3.09 -25.90 -93.19
C VAL A 731 4.06 -26.07 -94.35
N GLU A 732 5.09 -25.22 -94.42
CA GLU A 732 6.23 -25.48 -95.30
C GLU A 732 7.12 -26.54 -94.64
N ILE A 733 7.11 -27.76 -95.18
CA ILE A 733 7.94 -28.86 -94.68
C ILE A 733 9.17 -28.97 -95.56
N ARG A 734 10.36 -28.80 -94.98
CA ARG A 734 11.61 -29.04 -95.71
C ARG A 734 11.78 -30.54 -95.99
N PRO A 735 12.43 -30.95 -97.09
CA PRO A 735 12.61 -32.37 -97.40
C PRO A 735 13.23 -33.19 -96.25
N ASP A 736 14.25 -32.65 -95.57
CA ASP A 736 14.88 -33.32 -94.42
C ASP A 736 13.92 -33.47 -93.23
N GLU A 737 13.12 -32.44 -92.95
CA GLU A 737 12.10 -32.47 -91.90
C GLU A 737 11.00 -33.47 -92.25
N ALA A 738 10.61 -33.57 -93.53
CA ALA A 738 9.63 -34.55 -93.99
C ALA A 738 10.10 -35.99 -93.75
N TRP A 739 11.39 -36.28 -94.02
CA TRP A 739 11.98 -37.58 -93.75
C TRP A 739 12.03 -37.91 -92.26
N GLN A 740 12.42 -36.94 -91.43
CA GLN A 740 12.43 -37.12 -89.98
C GLN A 740 11.01 -37.33 -89.43
N MET A 741 10.03 -36.55 -89.89
CA MET A 741 8.62 -36.72 -89.53
C MET A 741 8.11 -38.09 -89.93
N PHE A 742 8.48 -38.57 -91.12
CA PHE A 742 8.05 -39.86 -91.60
C PHE A 742 8.65 -40.99 -90.76
N GLU A 743 9.94 -40.90 -90.43
CA GLU A 743 10.63 -41.84 -89.53
C GLU A 743 10.00 -41.88 -88.14
N GLU A 744 9.86 -40.73 -87.49
CA GLU A 744 9.27 -40.65 -86.15
C GLU A 744 7.79 -41.09 -86.13
N THR A 745 7.07 -40.92 -87.24
CA THR A 745 5.69 -41.41 -87.37
C THR A 745 5.65 -42.92 -87.56
N LEU A 746 6.46 -43.46 -88.46
CA LEU A 746 6.52 -44.91 -88.72
C LEU A 746 6.99 -45.68 -87.48
N THR A 747 7.95 -45.15 -86.74
CA THR A 747 8.42 -45.78 -85.49
C THR A 747 7.35 -45.83 -84.40
N ARG A 748 6.43 -44.87 -84.36
CA ARG A 748 5.28 -44.88 -83.44
C ARG A 748 4.15 -45.80 -83.90
N LEU A 749 3.88 -45.85 -85.20
CA LEU A 749 2.80 -46.67 -85.76
C LEU A 749 3.19 -48.15 -85.90
N TYR A 750 4.47 -48.41 -86.10
CA TYR A 750 5.07 -49.73 -86.31
C TYR A 750 6.28 -49.90 -85.37
N PRO A 751 6.05 -50.03 -84.05
CA PRO A 751 7.12 -50.08 -83.06
C PRO A 751 8.02 -51.31 -83.22
N GLY A 752 7.54 -52.38 -83.86
CA GLY A 752 8.32 -53.58 -84.17
C GLY A 752 9.37 -53.40 -85.28
N GLY A 753 9.38 -52.26 -85.97
CA GLY A 753 10.27 -51.99 -87.11
C GLY A 753 9.59 -52.23 -88.46
N PRO A 754 10.34 -52.23 -89.58
CA PRO A 754 9.80 -52.34 -90.95
C PRO A 754 9.10 -53.68 -91.25
N THR A 755 9.33 -54.73 -90.46
CA THR A 755 8.63 -56.01 -90.61
C THR A 755 7.30 -56.06 -89.86
N ASP A 756 7.04 -55.09 -88.99
CA ASP A 756 5.80 -54.99 -88.23
C ASP A 756 4.60 -54.85 -89.18
N GLN A 757 3.61 -55.72 -89.01
CA GLN A 757 2.44 -55.84 -89.91
C GLN A 757 2.80 -55.98 -91.39
N GLU A 758 3.98 -56.52 -91.66
CA GLU A 758 4.51 -56.74 -93.01
C GLU A 758 4.56 -55.45 -93.85
N ILE A 759 4.65 -54.27 -93.20
CA ILE A 759 4.53 -52.98 -93.87
C ILE A 759 5.58 -52.79 -94.97
N TRP A 760 6.80 -53.29 -94.77
CA TRP A 760 7.88 -53.21 -95.75
C TRP A 760 7.59 -54.00 -97.04
N SER A 761 7.21 -55.28 -96.92
CA SER A 761 6.89 -56.12 -98.08
C SER A 761 5.63 -55.64 -98.80
N ARG A 762 4.60 -55.23 -98.06
CA ARG A 762 3.33 -54.69 -98.60
C ARG A 762 3.53 -53.37 -99.36
N SER A 763 4.59 -52.63 -99.04
CA SER A 763 4.96 -51.39 -99.73
C SER A 763 5.82 -51.63 -100.98
N GLY A 764 6.15 -52.89 -101.28
CA GLY A 764 6.97 -53.30 -102.42
C GLY A 764 8.46 -53.44 -102.12
N GLY A 765 8.86 -53.47 -100.84
CA GLY A 765 10.23 -53.80 -100.43
C GLY A 765 10.46 -55.31 -100.37
N ASN A 766 11.70 -55.77 -100.50
CA ASN A 766 12.06 -57.15 -100.21
C ASN A 766 12.52 -57.24 -98.74
N ASN A 767 11.98 -58.19 -97.98
CA ASN A 767 12.37 -58.39 -96.58
C ASN A 767 13.83 -58.87 -96.45
N GLU A 768 14.39 -59.46 -97.51
CA GLU A 768 15.81 -59.86 -97.54
C GLU A 768 16.78 -58.67 -97.51
N ASP A 769 16.32 -57.47 -97.92
CA ASP A 769 17.13 -56.24 -97.91
C ASP A 769 17.22 -55.61 -96.50
N LEU A 770 16.46 -56.13 -95.53
CA LEU A 770 16.38 -55.61 -94.16
C LEU A 770 17.51 -56.15 -93.28
N GLU A 771 18.20 -55.24 -92.58
CA GLU A 771 19.19 -55.62 -91.57
C GLU A 771 18.56 -55.76 -90.17
N TRP A 772 18.50 -56.99 -89.67
CA TRP A 772 17.81 -57.40 -88.44
C TRP A 772 18.43 -56.97 -87.09
N LYS A 773 19.48 -56.14 -87.08
CA LYS A 773 20.15 -55.71 -85.83
C LYS A 773 19.42 -54.50 -85.21
N GLY A 774 19.36 -54.38 -83.88
CA GLY A 774 18.82 -53.19 -83.18
C GLY A 774 17.31 -53.15 -82.98
N ASN A 775 16.82 -52.14 -82.26
CA ASN A 775 15.39 -51.94 -81.97
C ASN A 775 14.62 -51.37 -83.18
N GLY A 776 13.29 -51.41 -83.16
CA GLY A 776 12.45 -50.97 -84.28
C GLY A 776 12.75 -49.56 -84.78
N VAL A 777 13.11 -48.63 -83.88
CA VAL A 777 13.57 -47.27 -84.24
C VAL A 777 14.85 -47.30 -85.07
N ALA A 778 15.87 -48.01 -84.59
CA ALA A 778 17.14 -48.13 -85.30
C ALA A 778 17.01 -48.91 -86.63
N GLN A 779 16.02 -49.79 -86.75
CA GLN A 779 15.68 -50.46 -88.01
C GLN A 779 15.01 -49.49 -88.98
N TRP A 780 14.00 -48.73 -88.54
CA TRP A 780 13.35 -47.70 -89.35
C TRP A 780 14.31 -46.63 -89.86
N HIS A 781 15.21 -46.14 -89.01
CA HIS A 781 16.22 -45.16 -89.39
C HIS A 781 17.07 -45.63 -90.57
N ARG A 782 17.58 -46.87 -90.50
CA ARG A 782 18.39 -47.46 -91.57
C ARG A 782 17.57 -47.72 -92.83
N CYS A 783 16.37 -48.25 -92.68
CA CYS A 783 15.50 -48.59 -93.80
C CYS A 783 15.06 -47.34 -94.56
N LEU A 784 14.68 -46.27 -93.87
CA LEU A 784 14.33 -45.01 -94.52
C LEU A 784 15.54 -44.33 -95.17
N LYS A 785 16.75 -44.51 -94.63
CA LYS A 785 17.99 -44.10 -95.32
C LYS A 785 18.21 -44.88 -96.62
N GLN A 786 17.85 -46.17 -96.67
CA GLN A 786 17.87 -46.95 -97.91
C GLN A 786 16.80 -46.42 -98.89
N VAL A 787 15.55 -46.25 -98.45
CA VAL A 787 14.44 -45.69 -99.27
C VAL A 787 14.83 -44.34 -99.87
N ARG A 788 15.42 -43.45 -99.06
CA ARG A 788 15.88 -42.12 -99.49
C ARG A 788 17.01 -42.18 -100.52
N SER A 789 17.85 -43.21 -100.48
CA SER A 789 18.91 -43.43 -101.47
C SER A 789 18.44 -44.21 -102.72
N GLY A 790 17.15 -44.53 -102.81
CA GLY A 790 16.55 -45.24 -103.94
C GLY A 790 16.63 -46.77 -103.85
N ASN A 791 17.12 -47.30 -102.72
CA ASN A 791 17.21 -48.74 -102.46
C ASN A 791 16.06 -49.17 -101.53
N GLY A 792 15.14 -49.99 -102.01
CA GLY A 792 13.94 -50.42 -101.26
C GLY A 792 12.62 -49.94 -101.88
N PRO A 793 11.50 -50.00 -101.15
CA PRO A 793 10.20 -49.55 -101.66
C PRO A 793 10.23 -48.06 -101.98
N ARG A 794 9.44 -47.61 -102.95
CA ARG A 794 9.29 -46.15 -103.20
C ARG A 794 8.68 -45.48 -101.97
N SER A 795 9.23 -44.33 -101.57
CA SER A 795 8.73 -43.54 -100.44
C SER A 795 7.22 -43.29 -100.51
N SER A 796 6.70 -42.98 -101.70
CA SER A 796 5.28 -42.78 -101.95
C SER A 796 4.46 -44.05 -101.67
N LYS A 797 4.96 -45.24 -102.06
CA LYS A 797 4.26 -46.51 -101.79
C LYS A 797 4.29 -46.89 -100.33
N LEU A 798 5.39 -46.63 -99.63
CA LEU A 798 5.49 -46.83 -98.19
C LEU A 798 4.51 -45.92 -97.45
N LEU A 799 4.47 -44.63 -97.82
CA LEU A 799 3.54 -43.65 -97.28
C LEU A 799 2.06 -44.02 -97.56
N ASP A 800 1.73 -44.39 -98.78
CA ASP A 800 0.36 -44.79 -99.18
C ASP A 800 -0.10 -46.07 -98.48
N THR A 801 0.83 -46.99 -98.17
CA THR A 801 0.52 -48.22 -97.44
C THR A 801 0.32 -47.92 -95.95
N SER A 802 1.15 -47.05 -95.35
CA SER A 802 0.94 -46.58 -93.99
C SER A 802 -0.34 -45.75 -93.84
N LEU A 803 -0.75 -44.99 -94.87
CA LEU A 803 -2.04 -44.31 -94.91
C LEU A 803 -3.23 -45.26 -95.08
N ARG A 804 -3.05 -46.43 -95.72
CA ARG A 804 -4.10 -47.45 -95.76
C ARG A 804 -4.31 -48.08 -94.38
N ASP A 805 -3.24 -48.32 -93.65
CA ASP A 805 -3.31 -48.89 -92.30
C ASP A 805 -3.77 -47.84 -91.27
N PHE A 806 -3.34 -46.59 -91.42
CA PHE A 806 -3.59 -45.49 -90.48
C PHE A 806 -4.14 -44.24 -91.19
N GLY A 807 -5.28 -44.39 -91.86
CA GLY A 807 -5.88 -43.33 -92.69
C GLY A 807 -6.27 -42.05 -91.96
N GLY A 808 -6.42 -42.10 -90.63
CA GLY A 808 -6.67 -40.94 -89.78
C GLY A 808 -5.42 -40.23 -89.26
N ASN A 809 -4.21 -40.69 -89.61
CA ASN A 809 -2.99 -40.08 -89.08
C ASN A 809 -2.69 -38.73 -89.78
N PRO A 810 -2.71 -37.60 -89.05
CA PRO A 810 -2.57 -36.27 -89.66
C PRO A 810 -1.16 -36.03 -90.21
N VAL A 811 -0.13 -36.63 -89.63
CA VAL A 811 1.26 -36.46 -90.11
C VAL A 811 1.45 -37.14 -91.46
N LEU A 812 0.96 -38.38 -91.61
CA LEU A 812 1.03 -39.09 -92.89
C LEU A 812 0.21 -38.38 -93.99
N GLN A 813 -0.95 -37.83 -93.66
CA GLN A 813 -1.77 -37.06 -94.62
C GLN A 813 -1.04 -35.81 -95.10
N VAL A 814 -0.44 -35.05 -94.19
CA VAL A 814 0.32 -33.84 -94.55
C VAL A 814 1.57 -34.19 -95.35
N LEU A 815 2.28 -35.27 -95.02
CA LEU A 815 3.43 -35.73 -95.79
C LEU A 815 3.03 -36.10 -97.24
N ARG A 816 1.86 -36.71 -97.44
CA ARG A 816 1.32 -37.00 -98.77
C ARG A 816 1.00 -35.72 -99.54
N ASP A 817 0.32 -34.79 -98.90
CA ASP A 817 -0.16 -33.57 -99.54
C ASP A 817 0.99 -32.58 -99.85
N SER A 818 2.04 -32.56 -99.00
CA SER A 818 3.23 -31.72 -99.19
C SER A 818 4.14 -32.16 -100.35
N ARG A 819 4.06 -33.43 -100.76
CA ARG A 819 5.00 -34.08 -101.71
C ARG A 819 6.48 -33.93 -101.31
N ALA A 820 6.77 -33.62 -100.05
CA ALA A 820 8.16 -33.39 -99.61
C ALA A 820 9.01 -34.68 -99.54
N LEU A 821 8.37 -35.86 -99.64
CA LEU A 821 9.01 -37.18 -99.67
C LEU A 821 9.17 -37.76 -101.10
N SER A 822 8.70 -37.06 -102.14
CA SER A 822 8.71 -37.53 -103.54
C SER A 822 9.94 -37.12 -104.31
#